data_AF-A0A8S9L859-F1
#
_entry.id   AF-A0A8S9L859-F1
#
_cell.length_a   1.000
_cell.length_b   1.000
_cell.length_c   1.000
_cell.angle_alpha   90.00
_cell.angle_beta   90.00
_cell.angle_gamma   90.00
#
_symmetry.space_group_name_H-M   'P 1'
#
loop_
_entity.id
_entity.type
_entity.pdbx_description
1 polymer ?
#
loop_
_entity_poly.entity_id
_entity_poly.type
_entity_poly.pdbx_seq_one_letter_code
_entity_poly.pdbx_strand_id
1 'polypeptide(L)'
;MDLPSLALILRAAALSPNPDERKASELQLNQLQHTPQHLVRLLQIAVDGNCDMAVRQIASIQFKNFIAKNWSPDDSGDQPMILQSDKELVRDNILVYVTQVPTLLRSQLGESLKTIIYADYPEQWPRLLDWVKYNLQNQQIYGALFVLRILSRKYEFKSDEERTPVSRIVEETFPLLLTIFNGLIQIENPSLEIAELMKLLCKIFWSSIYLELPKQLFDINVFNAWMVLFLSVSERPVPVEGQPMDPELRKSWGWWKVKKWTVHILNRIYSRFGDPKLQTPENKPFAQMFQKNYAGRILEGHLNCLNTIRVGGYLPDRVTNLLLQYLSNSISKSSMYKLLLPRLDVLLFEIVFPLMCFNDSDQKLWEEDPHEYVRKGYNIIEDLYSPRTASMDFVNELVRKRGKDNLPKFVQFVVGIFRSYYEAPAEHKPYRQKDGAMLAVGALCDKLKQTDPYKSELEHMLVQHIFPEFSSPAGHLRAKAAWVAGQYAHINFSDQNNFRKALHSVVSGMRDPDLPVRVDSVFALRSFVEACKDLNEIRPILPQLLDEFFKLMNEVENEDLVFTLETIVDKFGEEMAPYAFGLCQNLAAAFWRCLNTSEASDDLDDVGALAAVGCLRAISTILESVSSLPQLFVEIEPTILPIMQKMLTADGQDVFEEVLEIASYMTFYSPNISLGMWSLWPLMVEALVDWAIDFFPNILVPMDNFISRGTAHFLTCKEPDYQQSLFTVLSTLMTDRNIEDSDIESAPKLIEVVFQNCKGQVDQWVEPYLRLTIDRLQRAETSYLKSLLIQVVANMLYYNPGLTLGVLHNTGLASTVFDHWFQMLQQKRKSGLPANFKREHDKKVCCLGLTSLLALPGGQFPDEALQRVFRATLDLLVAYKNQIAEAAKETEVDYENELNGLESDEDDDDDGSDGEMGMDDTEEGDEAESKKLKKLAAQLCRRQMRRGGPAPGDLFALPGECWTKDKILFFELAPASCFGLATVGFNLIGRPLFLPAVCVAPSAASAPPPMTPLGLTTIDLSLSGVIVGGGTRVCLVATLAPKLFPWRSTLSWTAPV
;
A
#
# COMPACT_ATOMS: atom_id res chain seq x y z
N MET A 1 13.50 51.14 0.38
CA MET A 1 12.14 51.60 0.69
C MET A 1 12.05 51.89 2.18
N ASP A 2 11.34 52.93 2.58
CA ASP A 2 11.09 53.29 3.98
C ASP A 2 9.95 52.45 4.61
N LEU A 3 10.02 52.27 5.93
CA LEU A 3 9.09 51.45 6.71
C LEU A 3 7.60 51.89 6.60
N PRO A 4 7.27 53.20 6.56
CA PRO A 4 5.89 53.66 6.37
C PRO A 4 5.29 53.27 5.02
N SER A 5 6.07 53.30 3.95
CA SER A 5 5.60 52.91 2.61
C SER A 5 5.27 51.42 2.54
N LEU A 6 6.11 50.56 3.13
CA LEU A 6 5.84 49.12 3.21
C LEU A 6 4.60 48.82 4.05
N ALA A 7 4.42 49.51 5.19
CA ALA A 7 3.23 49.38 6.02
C ALA A 7 1.94 49.79 5.29
N LEU A 8 2.02 50.81 4.42
CA LEU A 8 0.87 51.26 3.61
C LEU A 8 0.49 50.22 2.54
N ILE A 9 1.47 49.60 1.88
CA ILE A 9 1.24 48.52 0.92
C ILE A 9 0.66 47.29 1.62
N LEU A 10 1.20 46.90 2.78
CA LEU A 10 0.65 45.83 3.60
C LEU A 10 -0.78 46.13 4.06
N ARG A 11 -1.09 47.40 4.37
CA ARG A 11 -2.44 47.84 4.72
C ARG A 11 -3.41 47.73 3.54
N ALA A 12 -2.98 48.11 2.33
CA ALA A 12 -3.79 47.96 1.14
C ALA A 12 -4.04 46.48 0.80
N ALA A 13 -3.02 45.62 0.96
CA ALA A 13 -3.17 44.17 0.83
C ALA A 13 -4.13 43.58 1.89
N ALA A 14 -4.05 44.06 3.13
CA ALA A 14 -4.81 43.51 4.26
C ALA A 14 -6.27 43.98 4.35
N LEU A 15 -6.51 45.26 4.06
CA LEU A 15 -7.73 45.95 4.47
C LEU A 15 -8.47 46.62 3.30
N SER A 16 -7.97 46.54 2.06
CA SER A 16 -8.71 47.12 0.93
C SER A 16 -9.95 46.27 0.61
N PRO A 17 -11.15 46.89 0.52
CA PRO A 17 -12.36 46.20 0.07
C PRO A 17 -12.34 45.91 -1.45
N ASN A 18 -11.40 46.49 -2.20
CA ASN A 18 -11.28 46.31 -3.65
C ASN A 18 -10.33 45.14 -3.97
N PRO A 19 -10.80 44.07 -4.66
CA PRO A 19 -9.97 42.91 -5.01
C PRO A 19 -8.79 43.27 -5.94
N ASP A 20 -8.95 44.26 -6.81
CA ASP A 20 -7.88 44.66 -7.74
C ASP A 20 -6.74 45.39 -7.03
N GLU A 21 -7.05 46.18 -6.01
CA GLU A 21 -6.05 46.84 -5.16
C GLU A 21 -5.28 45.84 -4.29
N ARG A 22 -5.94 44.78 -3.81
CA ARG A 22 -5.27 43.69 -3.09
C ARG A 22 -4.29 42.95 -3.99
N LYS A 23 -4.71 42.54 -5.19
CA LYS A 23 -3.85 41.90 -6.19
C LYS A 23 -2.67 42.79 -6.61
N ALA A 24 -2.92 44.08 -6.83
CA ALA A 24 -1.86 45.03 -7.15
C ALA A 24 -0.85 45.17 -5.99
N SER A 25 -1.33 45.18 -4.75
CA SER A 25 -0.48 45.27 -3.55
C SER A 25 0.34 44.00 -3.34
N GLU A 26 -0.22 42.82 -3.57
CA GLU A 26 0.51 41.54 -3.54
C GLU A 26 1.60 41.47 -4.62
N LEU A 27 1.30 41.91 -5.84
CA LEU A 27 2.28 41.98 -6.91
C LEU A 27 3.41 42.96 -6.58
N GLN A 28 3.11 44.09 -5.94
CA GLN A 28 4.12 45.01 -5.42
C GLN A 28 4.96 44.38 -4.30
N LEU A 29 4.36 43.65 -3.36
CA LEU A 29 5.10 42.95 -2.30
C LEU A 29 6.08 41.92 -2.88
N ASN A 30 5.66 41.17 -3.91
CA ASN A 30 6.52 40.22 -4.62
C ASN A 30 7.71 40.91 -5.31
N GLN A 31 7.54 42.12 -5.84
CA GLN A 31 8.67 42.88 -6.40
C GLN A 31 9.61 43.38 -5.29
N LEU A 32 9.07 43.75 -4.14
CA LEU A 32 9.82 44.30 -3.02
C LEU A 32 10.62 43.28 -2.22
N GLN A 33 10.32 41.98 -2.38
CA GLN A 33 11.02 40.90 -1.70
C GLN A 33 12.52 40.86 -2.02
N HIS A 34 12.92 41.40 -3.18
CA HIS A 34 14.32 41.47 -3.62
C HIS A 34 15.08 42.67 -3.04
N THR A 35 14.44 43.52 -2.23
CA THR A 35 15.10 44.70 -1.66
C THR A 35 15.91 44.34 -0.40
N PRO A 36 17.10 44.95 -0.19
CA PRO A 36 17.86 44.75 1.04
C PRO A 36 17.04 45.13 2.29
N GLN A 37 17.21 44.37 3.37
CA GLN A 37 16.49 44.51 4.64
C GLN A 37 14.98 44.28 4.54
N HIS A 38 14.46 43.74 3.44
CA HIS A 38 13.03 43.43 3.31
C HIS A 38 12.54 42.57 4.50
N LEU A 39 13.26 41.49 4.79
CA LEU A 39 12.99 40.59 5.90
C LEU A 39 12.99 41.31 7.26
N VAL A 40 14.00 42.15 7.51
CA VAL A 40 14.13 42.90 8.77
C VAL A 40 12.98 43.90 8.94
N ARG A 41 12.55 44.56 7.86
CA ARG A 41 11.43 45.51 7.89
C ARG A 41 10.09 44.81 8.14
N LEU A 42 9.87 43.62 7.56
CA LEU A 42 8.68 42.82 7.84
C LEU A 42 8.61 42.46 9.33
N LEU A 43 9.74 42.04 9.93
CA LEU A 43 9.81 41.77 11.36
C LEU A 43 9.49 43.02 12.19
N GLN A 44 10.07 44.17 11.85
CA GLN A 44 9.81 45.44 12.55
C GLN A 44 8.34 45.84 12.50
N ILE A 45 7.67 45.72 11.34
CA ILE A 45 6.25 46.02 11.20
C ILE A 45 5.40 45.03 11.99
N ALA A 46 5.73 43.73 11.97
CA ALA A 46 4.98 42.72 12.72
C ALA A 46 4.98 42.99 14.24
N VAL A 47 6.09 43.50 14.78
CA VAL A 47 6.26 43.70 16.23
C VAL A 47 5.91 45.11 16.68
N ASP A 48 5.74 46.08 15.77
CA ASP A 48 5.38 47.46 16.11
C ASP A 48 3.94 47.54 16.67
N GLY A 49 3.84 47.85 17.95
CA GLY A 49 2.57 48.01 18.65
C GLY A 49 1.72 49.19 18.15
N ASN A 50 2.30 50.11 17.39
CA ASN A 50 1.58 51.26 16.81
C ASN A 50 0.90 50.93 15.46
N CYS A 51 1.24 49.79 14.85
CA CYS A 51 0.60 49.31 13.64
C CYS A 51 -0.70 48.56 13.94
N ASP A 52 -1.68 48.65 13.03
CA ASP A 52 -2.94 47.92 13.15
C ASP A 52 -2.72 46.40 13.13
N MET A 53 -3.55 45.64 13.86
CA MET A 53 -3.37 44.19 14.03
C MET A 53 -3.40 43.45 12.70
N ALA A 54 -4.26 43.85 11.76
CA ALA A 54 -4.35 43.23 10.44
C ALA A 54 -3.05 43.41 9.64
N VAL A 55 -2.45 44.62 9.69
CA VAL A 55 -1.16 44.91 9.03
C VAL A 55 -0.05 44.07 9.64
N ARG A 56 0.00 43.98 10.98
CA ARG A 56 0.98 43.17 11.71
C ARG A 56 0.85 41.68 11.38
N GLN A 57 -0.38 41.19 11.26
CA GLN A 57 -0.65 39.81 10.90
C GLN A 57 -0.14 39.49 9.50
N ILE A 58 -0.48 40.28 8.49
CA ILE A 58 0.03 40.08 7.12
C ILE A 58 1.56 40.18 7.08
N ALA A 59 2.15 41.17 7.77
CA ALA A 59 3.60 41.27 7.87
C ALA A 59 4.24 40.00 8.44
N SER A 60 3.65 39.41 9.49
CA SER A 60 4.14 38.17 10.10
C SER A 60 3.98 36.93 9.20
N ILE A 61 2.90 36.86 8.41
CA ILE A 61 2.67 35.77 7.43
C ILE A 61 3.69 35.87 6.30
N GLN A 62 3.89 37.07 5.75
CA GLN A 62 4.88 37.32 4.70
C GLN A 62 6.31 37.05 5.20
N PHE A 63 6.62 37.47 6.43
CA PHE A 63 7.89 37.15 7.08
C PHE A 63 8.13 35.65 7.18
N LYS A 64 7.12 34.89 7.63
CA LYS A 64 7.17 33.42 7.70
C LYS A 64 7.41 32.79 6.33
N ASN A 65 6.59 33.14 5.33
CA ASN A 65 6.68 32.55 3.99
C ASN A 65 8.03 32.86 3.33
N PHE A 66 8.55 34.07 3.52
CA PHE A 66 9.85 34.46 2.98
C PHE A 66 11.01 33.71 3.64
N ILE A 67 10.95 33.46 4.96
CA ILE A 67 11.94 32.62 5.66
C ILE A 67 11.87 31.17 5.19
N ALA A 68 10.66 30.59 5.13
CA ALA A 68 10.48 29.21 4.70
C ALA A 68 11.11 28.95 3.32
N LYS A 69 10.96 29.89 2.38
CA LYS A 69 11.51 29.78 1.03
C LYS A 69 13.00 30.07 0.92
N ASN A 70 13.53 31.05 1.67
CA ASN A 70 14.84 31.64 1.36
C ASN A 70 15.89 31.50 2.48
N TRP A 71 15.56 30.90 3.64
CA TRP A 71 16.51 30.79 4.76
C TRP A 71 17.62 29.77 4.48
N SER A 72 17.29 28.62 3.89
CA SER A 72 18.24 27.59 3.44
C SER A 72 17.69 26.94 2.16
N PRO A 73 18.00 27.46 0.96
CA PRO A 73 17.47 26.89 -0.29
C PRO A 73 17.97 25.45 -0.49
N ASP A 74 17.07 24.56 -0.90
CA ASP A 74 17.35 23.13 -1.09
C ASP A 74 18.25 22.84 -2.30
N ASP A 75 18.27 23.75 -3.29
CA ASP A 75 19.08 23.64 -4.50
C ASP A 75 20.40 24.42 -4.42
N SER A 76 21.50 23.69 -4.64
CA SER A 76 22.88 24.20 -4.68
C SER A 76 23.18 25.24 -5.79
N GLY A 77 22.18 25.60 -6.61
CA GLY A 77 22.31 26.54 -7.74
C GLY A 77 21.73 27.95 -7.51
N ASP A 78 20.86 28.15 -6.50
CA ASP A 78 20.22 29.45 -6.27
C ASP A 78 21.08 30.39 -5.42
N GLN A 79 21.20 31.65 -5.85
CA GLN A 79 21.89 32.67 -5.03
C GLN A 79 21.08 32.95 -3.76
N PRO A 80 21.71 33.00 -2.57
CA PRO A 80 21.00 33.25 -1.32
C PRO A 80 20.35 34.64 -1.33
N MET A 81 19.02 34.70 -1.37
CA MET A 81 18.27 35.96 -1.37
C MET A 81 18.40 36.73 -0.04
N ILE A 82 18.74 36.06 1.06
CA ILE A 82 18.88 36.69 2.38
C ILE A 82 20.35 36.97 2.67
N LEU A 83 20.69 38.24 2.90
CA LEU A 83 22.01 38.66 3.33
C LEU A 83 22.34 38.10 4.72
N GLN A 84 23.59 37.69 4.94
CA GLN A 84 24.05 37.17 6.23
C GLN A 84 23.85 38.17 7.39
N SER A 85 24.03 39.46 7.12
CA SER A 85 23.76 40.54 8.09
C SER A 85 22.29 40.62 8.50
N ASP A 86 21.37 40.35 7.57
CA ASP A 86 19.94 40.35 7.84
C ASP A 86 19.55 39.09 8.65
N LYS A 87 20.18 37.94 8.38
CA LYS A 87 20.03 36.73 9.21
C LYS A 87 20.48 36.96 10.65
N GLU A 88 21.62 37.62 10.85
CA GLU A 88 22.13 37.98 12.18
C GLU A 88 21.17 38.89 12.94
N LEU A 89 20.68 39.96 12.30
CA LEU A 89 19.70 40.86 12.90
C LEU A 89 18.40 40.15 13.28
N VAL A 90 17.90 39.23 12.45
CA VAL A 90 16.72 38.43 12.78
C VAL A 90 17.01 37.55 14.00
N ARG A 91 18.14 36.83 14.04
CA ARG A 91 18.51 35.96 15.17
C ARG A 91 18.62 36.74 16.48
N ASP A 92 19.23 37.92 16.48
CA ASP A 92 19.41 38.72 17.69
C ASP A 92 18.09 39.24 18.28
N ASN A 93 17.06 39.43 17.45
CA ASN A 93 15.83 40.11 17.87
C ASN A 93 14.58 39.19 17.96
N ILE A 94 14.49 38.14 17.14
CA ILE A 94 13.29 37.28 17.07
C ILE A 94 12.93 36.62 18.41
N LEU A 95 13.95 36.23 19.18
CA LEU A 95 13.78 35.60 20.50
C LEU A 95 13.16 36.56 21.53
N VAL A 96 13.44 37.86 21.42
CA VAL A 96 12.85 38.88 22.29
C VAL A 96 11.40 39.16 21.87
N TYR A 97 11.15 39.24 20.58
CA TYR A 97 9.82 39.60 20.09
C TYR A 97 8.78 38.49 20.27
N VAL A 98 9.16 37.21 20.13
CA VAL A 98 8.24 36.09 20.30
C VAL A 98 7.60 36.05 21.70
N THR A 99 8.27 36.62 22.71
CA THR A 99 7.75 36.69 24.08
C THR A 99 6.80 37.87 24.30
N GLN A 100 6.91 38.92 23.50
CA GLN A 100 6.19 40.19 23.67
C GLN A 100 4.94 40.32 22.79
N VAL A 101 4.88 39.60 21.66
CA VAL A 101 3.74 39.70 20.73
C VAL A 101 2.53 38.87 21.17
N PRO A 102 1.29 39.22 20.75
CA PRO A 102 0.09 38.43 21.01
C PRO A 102 0.13 37.02 20.39
N THR A 103 -0.71 36.11 20.89
CA THR A 103 -0.75 34.69 20.47
C THR A 103 -0.86 34.50 18.95
N LEU A 104 -1.66 35.32 18.28
CA LEU A 104 -1.85 35.28 16.83
C LEU A 104 -0.52 35.49 16.07
N LEU A 105 0.24 36.52 16.43
CA LEU A 105 1.53 36.81 15.81
C LEU A 105 2.64 35.87 16.30
N ARG A 106 2.56 35.42 17.56
CA ARG A 106 3.49 34.47 18.14
C ARG A 106 3.48 33.13 17.39
N SER A 107 2.32 32.68 16.93
CA SER A 107 2.20 31.47 16.10
C SER A 107 3.03 31.58 14.81
N GLN A 108 2.92 32.72 14.11
CA GLN A 108 3.65 32.95 12.85
C GLN A 108 5.16 33.11 13.08
N LEU A 109 5.56 33.89 14.10
CA LEU A 109 6.97 34.02 14.46
C LEU A 109 7.57 32.71 14.99
N GLY A 110 6.76 31.88 15.65
CA GLY A 110 7.14 30.54 16.09
C GLY A 110 7.48 29.62 14.93
N GLU A 111 6.70 29.66 13.85
CA GLU A 111 6.98 28.90 12.64
C GLU A 111 8.25 29.41 11.93
N SER A 112 8.43 30.72 11.84
CA SER A 112 9.70 31.29 11.37
C SER A 112 10.90 30.83 12.21
N LEU A 113 10.73 30.81 13.54
CA LEU A 113 11.77 30.37 14.46
C LEU A 113 12.05 28.87 14.32
N LYS A 114 11.05 28.04 14.02
CA LYS A 114 11.23 26.61 13.70
C LYS A 114 12.18 26.45 12.50
N THR A 115 11.91 27.11 11.37
CA THR A 115 12.77 27.06 10.19
C THR A 115 14.20 27.48 10.51
N ILE A 116 14.38 28.61 11.22
CA ILE A 116 15.71 29.11 11.58
C ILE A 116 16.45 28.12 12.51
N ILE A 117 15.80 27.58 13.54
CA ILE A 117 16.43 26.62 14.45
C ILE A 117 16.81 25.32 13.72
N TYR A 118 15.97 24.87 12.78
CA TYR A 118 16.19 23.64 12.03
C TYR A 118 17.39 23.77 11.09
N ALA A 119 17.60 24.93 10.49
CA ALA A 119 18.77 25.20 9.65
C ALA A 119 20.05 25.52 10.46
N ASP A 120 19.96 26.37 11.50
CA ASP A 120 21.15 27.05 12.02
C ASP A 120 21.71 26.47 13.34
N TYR A 121 20.93 25.71 14.13
CA TYR A 121 21.39 25.17 15.42
C TYR A 121 21.94 23.73 15.30
N PRO A 122 23.04 23.33 15.95
CA PRO A 122 23.81 24.08 16.92
C PRO A 122 24.96 24.94 16.34
N GLU A 123 25.41 24.70 15.11
CA GLU A 123 26.68 25.22 14.60
C GLU A 123 26.67 26.73 14.35
N GLN A 124 25.63 27.24 13.68
CA GLN A 124 25.53 28.65 13.29
C GLN A 124 24.84 29.53 14.36
N TRP A 125 24.11 28.91 15.30
CA TRP A 125 23.44 29.60 16.40
C TRP A 125 23.71 29.01 17.79
N PRO A 126 24.97 28.92 18.24
CA PRO A 126 25.33 28.25 19.49
C PRO A 126 24.78 28.95 20.76
N ARG A 127 24.58 30.28 20.70
CA ARG A 127 24.10 31.10 21.84
C ARG A 127 22.62 30.90 22.18
N LEU A 128 21.86 30.19 21.34
CA LEU A 128 20.42 29.96 21.54
C LEU A 128 20.14 29.28 22.89
N LEU A 129 20.92 28.25 23.24
CA LEU A 129 20.73 27.52 24.49
C LEU A 129 21.04 28.39 25.72
N ASP A 130 22.06 29.26 25.62
CA ASP A 130 22.38 30.23 26.68
C ASP A 130 21.25 31.21 26.92
N TRP A 131 20.62 31.70 25.84
CA TRP A 131 19.44 32.55 25.93
C TRP A 131 18.27 31.84 26.62
N VAL A 132 18.00 30.58 26.27
CA VAL A 132 16.94 29.78 26.90
C VAL A 132 17.19 29.64 28.40
N LYS A 133 18.41 29.26 28.82
CA LYS A 133 18.75 29.12 30.25
C LYS A 133 18.55 30.42 31.03
N TYR A 134 19.04 31.53 30.48
CA TYR A 134 18.92 32.83 31.11
C TYR A 134 17.45 33.23 31.32
N ASN A 135 16.59 32.99 30.33
CA ASN A 135 15.18 33.38 30.39
C ASN A 135 14.32 32.42 31.24
N LEU A 136 14.72 31.16 31.40
CA LEU A 136 14.10 30.24 32.37
C LEU A 136 14.28 30.73 33.82
N GLN A 137 15.36 31.46 34.12
CA GLN A 137 15.66 31.98 35.47
C GLN A 137 15.07 33.37 35.74
N ASN A 138 14.94 34.24 34.72
CA ASN A 138 14.63 35.67 34.87
C ASN A 138 13.19 36.06 34.48
N GLN A 139 12.19 35.24 34.84
CA GLN A 139 10.74 35.51 34.75
C GLN A 139 10.08 35.46 33.35
N GLN A 140 10.81 35.33 32.24
CA GLN A 140 10.24 35.11 30.89
C GLN A 140 10.02 33.61 30.58
N ILE A 141 9.44 32.89 31.56
CA ILE A 141 9.38 31.42 31.56
C ILE A 141 8.63 30.88 30.34
N TYR A 142 7.46 31.46 30.03
CA TYR A 142 6.66 31.01 28.88
C TYR A 142 7.44 31.09 27.56
N GLY A 143 8.11 32.22 27.32
CA GLY A 143 8.91 32.44 26.13
C GLY A 143 10.06 31.45 26.00
N ALA A 144 10.79 31.24 27.09
CA ALA A 144 11.88 30.27 27.12
C ALA A 144 11.40 28.83 26.87
N LEU A 145 10.28 28.42 27.48
CA LEU A 145 9.68 27.10 27.25
C LEU A 145 9.17 26.94 25.81
N PHE A 146 8.61 28.00 25.23
CA PHE A 146 8.15 27.98 23.84
C PHE A 146 9.31 27.74 22.86
N VAL A 147 10.41 28.48 23.01
CA VAL A 147 11.62 28.30 22.20
C VAL A 147 12.25 26.92 22.45
N LEU A 148 12.33 26.49 23.71
CA LEU A 148 12.88 25.18 24.08
C LEU A 148 12.05 24.02 23.52
N ARG A 149 10.72 24.17 23.42
CA ARG A 149 9.85 23.18 22.78
C ARG A 149 10.17 23.02 21.29
N ILE A 150 10.37 24.12 20.56
CA ILE A 150 10.75 24.09 19.14
C ILE A 150 12.12 23.42 18.98
N LEU A 151 13.08 23.82 19.82
CA LEU A 151 14.42 23.25 19.83
C LEU A 151 14.42 21.75 20.13
N SER A 152 13.61 21.30 21.09
CA SER A 152 13.47 19.88 21.43
C SER A 152 12.75 19.09 20.33
N ARG A 153 11.78 19.70 19.64
CA ARG A 153 11.06 19.08 18.51
C ARG A 153 12.00 18.76 17.35
N LYS A 154 12.98 19.62 17.08
CA LYS A 154 13.97 19.43 15.99
C LYS A 154 14.57 18.03 15.99
N TYR A 155 14.86 17.51 17.17
CA TYR A 155 15.55 16.24 17.34
C TYR A 155 14.61 15.07 17.62
N GLU A 156 13.30 15.29 17.70
CA GLU A 156 12.31 14.30 18.13
C GLU A 156 12.38 13.02 17.28
N PHE A 157 12.55 13.15 15.96
CA PHE A 157 12.58 12.05 14.99
C PHE A 157 13.96 11.85 14.32
N LYS A 158 15.02 12.45 14.86
CA LYS A 158 16.37 12.41 14.28
C LYS A 158 17.13 11.14 14.68
N SER A 159 18.08 10.70 13.87
CA SER A 159 18.92 9.52 14.17
C SER A 159 19.82 9.76 15.38
N ASP A 160 20.39 8.70 15.96
CA ASP A 160 21.22 8.80 17.17
C ASP A 160 22.42 9.73 16.99
N GLU A 161 23.04 9.72 15.80
CA GLU A 161 24.18 10.59 15.47
C GLU A 161 23.78 12.08 15.48
N GLU A 162 22.64 12.40 14.84
CA GLU A 162 22.09 13.75 14.77
C GLU A 162 21.48 14.22 16.10
N ARG A 163 21.17 13.30 17.03
CA ARG A 163 20.64 13.59 18.37
C ARG A 163 21.71 13.94 19.40
N THR A 164 22.99 13.93 19.04
CA THR A 164 24.10 14.35 19.92
C THR A 164 23.83 15.67 20.67
N PRO A 165 23.28 16.75 20.05
CA PRO A 165 22.99 18.01 20.74
C PRO A 165 21.92 17.90 21.83
N VAL A 166 21.02 16.91 21.77
CA VAL A 166 19.96 16.69 22.77
C VAL A 166 20.55 16.43 24.15
N SER A 167 21.66 15.69 24.22
CA SER A 167 22.33 15.40 25.50
C SER A 167 22.69 16.69 26.25
N ARG A 168 23.28 17.66 25.53
CA ARG A 168 23.63 18.97 26.08
C ARG A 168 22.40 19.79 26.46
N ILE A 169 21.36 19.79 25.61
CA ILE A 169 20.10 20.50 25.90
C ILE A 169 19.50 19.97 27.21
N VAL A 170 19.44 18.65 27.37
CA VAL A 170 18.88 18.00 28.56
C VAL A 170 19.71 18.32 29.80
N GLU A 171 21.03 18.10 29.75
CA GLU A 171 21.94 18.36 30.88
C GLU A 171 21.84 19.79 31.42
N GLU A 172 21.75 20.77 30.53
CA GLU A 172 21.74 22.18 30.94
C GLU A 172 20.35 22.72 31.30
N THR A 173 19.25 22.12 30.81
CA THR A 173 17.89 22.66 31.01
C THR A 173 17.05 21.87 32.01
N PHE A 174 17.14 20.54 32.05
CA PHE A 174 16.24 19.69 32.85
C PHE A 174 16.25 20.01 34.36
N PRO A 175 17.39 20.33 35.01
CA PRO A 175 17.38 20.73 36.42
C PRO A 175 16.53 21.98 36.69
N LEU A 176 16.55 22.95 35.77
CA LEU A 176 15.73 24.16 35.86
C LEU A 176 14.25 23.83 35.60
N LEU A 177 13.97 23.02 34.57
CA LEU A 177 12.61 22.59 34.25
C LEU A 177 11.96 21.82 35.40
N LEU A 178 12.71 20.96 36.07
CA LEU A 178 12.25 20.21 37.24
C LEU A 178 11.88 21.15 38.40
N THR A 179 12.71 22.16 38.65
CA THR A 179 12.46 23.17 39.69
C THR A 179 11.20 23.98 39.39
N ILE A 180 11.05 24.44 38.14
CA ILE A 180 9.87 25.18 37.68
C ILE A 180 8.63 24.29 37.80
N PHE A 181 8.69 23.05 37.32
CA PHE A 181 7.54 22.15 37.31
C PHE A 181 7.06 21.83 38.74
N ASN A 182 8.00 21.56 39.66
CA ASN A 182 7.68 21.37 41.07
C ASN A 182 7.01 22.62 41.67
N GLY A 183 7.52 23.82 41.38
CA GLY A 183 6.91 25.07 41.83
C GLY A 183 5.48 25.28 41.33
N LEU A 184 5.21 24.95 40.05
CA LEU A 184 3.88 25.07 39.45
C LEU A 184 2.86 24.09 40.06
N ILE A 185 3.30 22.87 40.39
CA ILE A 185 2.42 21.83 40.95
C ILE A 185 1.90 22.22 42.35
N GLN A 186 2.72 22.89 43.17
CA GLN A 186 2.37 23.28 44.55
C GLN A 186 1.34 24.42 44.64
N ILE A 187 0.93 25.02 43.51
CA ILE A 187 -0.07 26.09 43.49
C ILE A 187 -1.46 25.48 43.73
N GLU A 188 -2.12 25.88 44.82
CA GLU A 188 -3.43 25.35 45.25
C GLU A 188 -4.54 25.67 44.23
N ASN A 189 -4.60 26.91 43.72
CA ASN A 189 -5.58 27.37 42.72
C ASN A 189 -4.92 27.86 41.42
N PRO A 190 -4.50 26.95 40.53
CA PRO A 190 -3.75 27.31 39.34
C PRO A 190 -4.65 27.83 38.22
N SER A 191 -4.21 28.91 37.56
CA SER A 191 -4.86 29.48 36.37
C SER A 191 -4.64 28.61 35.12
N LEU A 192 -5.38 28.90 34.04
CA LEU A 192 -5.20 28.23 32.75
C LEU A 192 -3.80 28.45 32.16
N GLU A 193 -3.16 29.58 32.47
CA GLU A 193 -1.78 29.88 32.05
C GLU A 193 -0.78 28.89 32.66
N ILE A 194 -1.00 28.47 33.92
CA ILE A 194 -0.17 27.45 34.58
C ILE A 194 -0.34 26.10 33.88
N ALA A 195 -1.56 25.74 33.47
CA ALA A 195 -1.80 24.52 32.69
C ALA A 195 -1.02 24.55 31.37
N GLU A 196 -0.97 25.70 30.70
CA GLU A 196 -0.21 25.89 29.46
C GLU A 196 1.30 25.72 29.68
N LEU A 197 1.86 26.26 30.77
CA LEU A 197 3.26 26.05 31.15
C LEU A 197 3.58 24.58 31.46
N MET A 198 2.74 23.92 32.26
CA MET A 198 2.88 22.49 32.59
C MET A 198 2.78 21.61 31.34
N LYS A 199 1.89 21.95 30.40
CA LYS A 199 1.77 21.27 29.11
C LYS A 199 3.06 21.40 28.29
N LEU A 200 3.64 22.61 28.21
CA LEU A 200 4.92 22.81 27.51
C LEU A 200 6.04 22.00 28.15
N LEU A 201 6.13 21.96 29.48
CA LEU A 201 7.10 21.14 30.21
C LEU A 201 6.95 19.65 29.88
N CYS A 202 5.72 19.12 29.89
CA CYS A 202 5.47 17.73 29.51
C CYS A 202 5.88 17.47 28.05
N LYS A 203 5.52 18.37 27.12
CA LYS A 203 5.89 18.23 25.70
C LYS A 203 7.40 18.30 25.45
N ILE A 204 8.12 19.16 26.18
CA ILE A 204 9.59 19.22 26.09
C ILE A 204 10.20 17.89 26.55
N PHE A 205 9.75 17.38 27.71
CA PHE A 205 10.21 16.09 28.22
C PHE A 205 9.93 14.96 27.23
N TRP A 206 8.71 14.92 26.65
CA TRP A 206 8.32 13.97 25.63
C TRP A 206 9.27 13.95 24.43
N SER A 207 9.51 15.10 23.80
CA SER A 207 10.38 15.19 22.63
C SER A 207 11.83 14.77 22.94
N SER A 208 12.30 15.04 24.15
CA SER A 208 13.63 14.60 24.58
C SER A 208 13.73 13.08 24.72
N ILE A 209 12.65 12.39 25.12
CA ILE A 209 12.64 10.93 25.35
C ILE A 209 12.04 10.10 24.21
N TYR A 210 11.62 10.72 23.10
CA TYR A 210 10.76 10.05 22.11
C TYR A 210 11.37 8.76 21.54
N LEU A 211 12.64 8.80 21.11
CA LEU A 211 13.38 7.65 20.59
C LEU A 211 14.25 6.96 21.64
N GLU A 212 14.94 7.73 22.48
CA GLU A 212 15.89 7.21 23.47
C GLU A 212 15.81 8.03 24.76
N LEU A 213 16.13 7.40 25.89
CA LEU A 213 16.29 8.09 27.16
C LEU A 213 17.64 8.83 27.22
N PRO A 214 17.65 10.15 27.48
CA PRO A 214 18.89 10.89 27.76
C PRO A 214 19.67 10.31 28.95
N LYS A 215 21.01 10.34 28.86
CA LYS A 215 21.93 9.78 29.88
C LYS A 215 21.64 10.25 31.31
N GLN A 216 21.25 11.52 31.46
CA GLN A 216 20.92 12.11 32.76
C GLN A 216 19.73 11.41 33.45
N LEU A 217 18.78 10.83 32.69
CA LEU A 217 17.61 10.14 33.24
C LEU A 217 17.91 8.71 33.69
N PHE A 218 19.12 8.18 33.45
CA PHE A 218 19.56 6.93 34.07
C PHE A 218 19.96 7.11 35.55
N ASP A 219 20.21 8.35 35.99
CA ASP A 219 20.37 8.64 37.42
C ASP A 219 19.03 8.45 38.14
N ILE A 220 19.01 7.53 39.11
CA ILE A 220 17.82 7.13 39.84
C ILE A 220 17.19 8.31 40.59
N ASN A 221 17.99 9.23 41.14
CA ASN A 221 17.47 10.37 41.90
C ASN A 221 16.81 11.39 40.97
N VAL A 222 17.45 11.67 39.83
CA VAL A 222 16.91 12.60 38.82
C VAL A 222 15.61 12.03 38.24
N PHE A 223 15.62 10.75 37.87
CA PHE A 223 14.45 10.07 37.34
C PHE A 223 13.31 10.03 38.36
N ASN A 224 13.60 9.69 39.62
CA ASN A 224 12.60 9.67 40.68
C ASN A 224 11.93 11.04 40.87
N ALA A 225 12.71 12.13 40.82
CA ALA A 225 12.15 13.47 40.97
C ALA A 225 11.13 13.78 39.87
N TRP A 226 11.43 13.45 38.60
CA TRP A 226 10.48 13.60 37.50
C TRP A 226 9.25 12.70 37.65
N MET A 227 9.44 11.43 38.03
CA MET A 227 8.36 10.48 38.23
C MET A 227 7.38 10.92 39.33
N VAL A 228 7.87 11.48 40.43
CA VAL A 228 7.02 12.02 41.50
C VAL A 228 6.14 13.16 40.97
N LEU A 229 6.67 14.05 40.13
CA LEU A 229 5.89 15.13 39.53
C LEU A 229 4.81 14.60 38.58
N PHE A 230 5.16 13.68 37.67
CA PHE A 230 4.19 13.09 36.74
C PHE A 230 3.09 12.32 37.46
N LEU A 231 3.43 11.54 38.51
CA LEU A 231 2.43 10.86 39.33
C LEU A 231 1.53 11.87 40.06
N SER A 232 2.09 12.93 40.61
CA SER A 232 1.31 13.99 41.29
C SER A 232 0.34 14.68 40.33
N VAL A 233 0.74 14.95 39.09
CA VAL A 233 -0.14 15.51 38.05
C VAL A 233 -1.22 14.52 37.62
N SER A 234 -0.89 13.23 37.54
CA SER A 234 -1.86 12.19 37.19
C SER A 234 -2.90 11.97 38.30
N GLU A 235 -2.50 12.04 39.56
CA GLU A 235 -3.36 11.85 40.73
C GLU A 235 -4.19 13.11 41.07
N ARG A 236 -3.74 14.30 40.66
CA ARG A 236 -4.45 15.56 40.92
C ARG A 236 -5.81 15.59 40.20
N PRO A 237 -6.91 15.91 40.91
CA PRO A 237 -8.20 16.12 40.25
C PRO A 237 -8.12 17.34 39.35
N VAL A 238 -8.74 17.24 38.18
CA VAL A 238 -8.86 18.36 37.25
C VAL A 238 -9.79 19.41 37.87
N PRO A 239 -9.40 20.70 37.91
CA PRO A 239 -10.26 21.76 38.43
C PRO A 239 -11.63 21.76 37.72
N VAL A 240 -12.70 22.20 38.37
CA VAL A 240 -14.04 22.28 37.74
C VAL A 240 -14.38 23.73 37.39
N GLU A 241 -13.80 24.68 38.11
CA GLU A 241 -14.01 26.12 37.90
C GLU A 241 -13.46 26.56 36.54
N GLY A 242 -14.31 27.19 35.72
CA GLY A 242 -13.93 27.66 34.38
C GLY A 242 -13.89 26.58 33.29
N GLN A 243 -14.28 25.34 33.59
CA GLN A 243 -14.37 24.29 32.59
C GLN A 243 -15.55 24.56 31.64
N PRO A 244 -15.35 24.53 30.30
CA PRO A 244 -16.44 24.68 29.34
C PRO A 244 -17.53 23.62 29.53
N MET A 245 -18.80 24.02 29.33
CA MET A 245 -19.94 23.09 29.34
C MET A 245 -20.08 22.34 28.02
N ASP A 246 -19.71 22.97 26.91
CA ASP A 246 -19.69 22.37 25.58
C ASP A 246 -18.67 21.20 25.55
N PRO A 247 -19.10 19.98 25.20
CA PRO A 247 -18.22 18.81 25.11
C PRO A 247 -16.97 19.02 24.25
N GLU A 248 -17.08 19.72 23.12
CA GLU A 248 -15.95 19.91 22.20
C GLU A 248 -14.89 20.88 22.77
N LEU A 249 -15.35 22.01 23.32
CA LEU A 249 -14.47 22.93 24.04
C LEU A 249 -13.90 22.31 25.34
N ARG A 250 -14.65 21.41 25.97
CA ARG A 250 -14.24 20.72 27.18
C ARG A 250 -13.10 19.72 26.91
N LYS A 251 -13.11 19.02 25.78
CA LYS A 251 -12.00 18.14 25.33
C LYS A 251 -10.69 18.91 25.18
N SER A 252 -10.75 20.15 24.68
CA SER A 252 -9.57 20.97 24.39
C SER A 252 -9.07 21.80 25.58
N TRP A 253 -9.66 21.65 26.76
CA TRP A 253 -9.31 22.42 27.95
C TRP A 253 -7.88 22.13 28.45
N GLY A 254 -7.18 23.17 28.91
CA GLY A 254 -5.75 23.12 29.22
C GLY A 254 -5.37 22.03 30.23
N TRP A 255 -6.17 21.83 31.28
CA TRP A 255 -5.90 20.82 32.31
C TRP A 255 -6.02 19.38 31.80
N TRP A 256 -6.98 19.10 30.93
CA TRP A 256 -7.08 17.80 30.27
C TRP A 256 -5.89 17.54 29.35
N LYS A 257 -5.39 18.57 28.66
CA LYS A 257 -4.17 18.48 27.85
C LYS A 257 -2.94 18.13 28.70
N VAL A 258 -2.76 18.75 29.87
CA VAL A 258 -1.66 18.40 30.79
C VAL A 258 -1.74 16.93 31.22
N LYS A 259 -2.93 16.47 31.59
CA LYS A 259 -3.16 15.08 32.01
C LYS A 259 -2.90 14.09 30.87
N LYS A 260 -3.38 14.41 29.66
CA LYS A 260 -3.11 13.65 28.43
C LYS A 260 -1.61 13.44 28.22
N TRP A 261 -0.84 14.52 28.16
CA TRP A 261 0.62 14.45 27.94
C TRP A 261 1.36 13.73 29.06
N THR A 262 0.89 13.87 30.31
CA THR A 262 1.44 13.12 31.44
C THR A 262 1.24 11.62 31.26
N VAL A 263 0.03 11.18 30.91
CA VAL A 263 -0.26 9.76 30.66
C VAL A 263 0.52 9.25 29.44
N HIS A 264 0.66 10.03 28.37
CA HIS A 264 1.51 9.67 27.22
C HIS A 264 2.95 9.35 27.63
N ILE A 265 3.57 10.24 28.42
CA ILE A 265 4.93 10.04 28.92
C ILE A 265 5.03 8.76 29.75
N LEU A 266 4.10 8.56 30.70
CA LEU A 266 4.08 7.36 31.55
C LEU A 266 3.90 6.07 30.72
N ASN A 267 3.01 6.08 29.72
CA ASN A 267 2.79 4.96 28.82
C ASN A 267 4.04 4.65 27.99
N ARG A 268 4.68 5.67 27.41
CA ARG A 268 5.89 5.51 26.58
C ARG A 268 7.06 4.99 27.39
N ILE A 269 7.25 5.51 28.61
CA ILE A 269 8.27 4.96 29.51
C ILE A 269 7.95 3.50 29.82
N TYR A 270 6.68 3.14 30.05
CA TYR A 270 6.32 1.77 30.39
C TYR A 270 6.45 0.76 29.24
N SER A 271 5.98 1.09 28.04
CA SER A 271 6.01 0.17 26.89
C SER A 271 7.41 0.09 26.30
N ARG A 272 8.03 1.23 25.98
CA ARG A 272 9.32 1.26 25.30
C ARG A 272 10.48 1.01 26.24
N PHE A 273 10.64 1.84 27.27
CA PHE A 273 11.86 1.86 28.11
C PHE A 273 11.79 0.97 29.36
N GLY A 274 10.57 0.65 29.78
CA GLY A 274 10.27 -0.09 30.99
C GLY A 274 10.15 -1.58 30.78
N ASP A 275 10.25 -2.10 29.55
CA ASP A 275 10.23 -3.53 29.27
C ASP A 275 11.65 -4.10 29.12
N PRO A 276 12.14 -4.94 30.06
CA PRO A 276 13.47 -5.53 29.96
C PRO A 276 13.71 -6.39 28.72
N LYS A 277 12.66 -6.84 28.02
CA LYS A 277 12.77 -7.62 26.78
C LYS A 277 13.14 -6.76 25.58
N LEU A 278 12.65 -5.53 25.54
CA LEU A 278 12.87 -4.59 24.43
C LEU A 278 14.16 -3.77 24.58
N GLN A 279 14.84 -3.88 25.73
CA GLN A 279 16.00 -3.07 26.07
C GLN A 279 17.34 -3.75 25.81
N THR A 280 18.33 -2.94 25.40
CA THR A 280 19.74 -3.36 25.27
C THR A 280 20.29 -3.83 26.62
N PRO A 281 21.33 -4.69 26.64
CA PRO A 281 21.91 -5.19 27.90
C PRO A 281 22.30 -4.09 28.90
N GLU A 282 22.73 -2.93 28.40
CA GLU A 282 23.12 -1.77 29.19
C GLU A 282 21.92 -1.09 29.88
N ASN A 283 20.74 -1.07 29.22
CA ASN A 283 19.54 -0.39 29.70
C ASN A 283 18.60 -1.30 30.52
N LYS A 284 18.83 -2.62 30.51
CA LYS A 284 18.05 -3.59 31.30
C LYS A 284 17.94 -3.27 32.80
N PRO A 285 19.00 -2.84 33.51
CA PRO A 285 18.91 -2.48 34.92
C PRO A 285 17.90 -1.35 35.20
N PHE A 286 17.84 -0.35 34.31
CA PHE A 286 16.87 0.72 34.39
C PHE A 286 15.43 0.20 34.24
N ALA A 287 15.18 -0.63 33.23
CA ALA A 287 13.85 -1.22 33.01
C ALA A 287 13.37 -2.04 34.21
N GLN A 288 14.26 -2.83 34.84
CA GLN A 288 13.96 -3.60 36.04
C GLN A 288 13.65 -2.70 37.25
N MET A 289 14.44 -1.65 37.45
CA MET A 289 14.19 -0.65 38.50
C MET A 289 12.83 0.04 38.29
N PHE A 290 12.51 0.43 37.05
CA PHE A 290 11.25 1.06 36.71
C PHE A 290 10.04 0.16 36.99
N GLN A 291 10.10 -1.10 36.56
CA GLN A 291 9.04 -2.10 36.81
C GLN A 291 8.82 -2.34 38.31
N LYS A 292 9.89 -2.38 39.10
CA LYS A 292 9.81 -2.64 40.54
C LYS A 292 9.21 -1.46 41.32
N ASN A 293 9.57 -0.23 40.97
CA ASN A 293 9.30 0.94 41.81
C ASN A 293 8.11 1.80 41.32
N TYR A 294 7.86 1.88 40.01
CA TYR A 294 6.88 2.83 39.46
C TYR A 294 5.71 2.18 38.74
N ALA A 295 5.93 1.06 38.02
CA ALA A 295 4.87 0.45 37.21
C ALA A 295 3.58 0.15 38.00
N GLY A 296 3.71 -0.43 39.20
CA GLY A 296 2.55 -0.70 40.07
C GLY A 296 1.84 0.56 40.57
N ARG A 297 2.58 1.65 40.83
CA ARG A 297 1.99 2.94 41.27
C ARG A 297 1.24 3.64 40.14
N ILE A 298 1.81 3.61 38.92
CA ILE A 298 1.17 4.15 37.73
C ILE A 298 -0.14 3.39 37.46
N LEU A 299 -0.09 2.05 37.54
CA LEU A 299 -1.26 1.19 37.40
C LEU A 299 -2.39 1.59 38.38
N GLU A 300 -2.06 1.79 39.66
CA GLU A 300 -3.05 2.21 40.66
C GLU A 300 -3.62 3.61 40.36
N GLY A 301 -2.77 4.57 39.99
CA GLY A 301 -3.20 5.91 39.59
C GLY A 301 -4.15 5.88 38.38
N HIS A 302 -3.85 5.07 37.37
CA HIS A 302 -4.69 4.89 36.18
C HIS A 302 -6.05 4.26 36.52
N LEU A 303 -6.07 3.23 37.37
CA LEU A 303 -7.32 2.61 37.85
C LEU A 303 -8.19 3.60 38.63
N ASN A 304 -7.58 4.44 39.47
CA ASN A 304 -8.30 5.48 40.21
C ASN A 304 -8.90 6.53 39.26
N CYS A 305 -8.18 6.89 38.18
CA CYS A 305 -8.70 7.80 37.16
C CYS A 305 -9.92 7.21 36.43
N LEU A 306 -9.84 5.94 36.01
CA LEU A 306 -10.94 5.25 35.33
C LEU A 306 -12.17 5.08 36.21
N ASN A 307 -12.01 5.00 37.54
CA ASN A 307 -13.13 4.97 38.48
C ASN A 307 -14.03 6.23 38.39
N THR A 308 -13.55 7.32 37.78
CA THR A 308 -14.36 8.50 37.46
C THR A 308 -15.52 8.16 36.52
N ILE A 309 -15.29 7.26 35.55
CA ILE A 309 -16.32 6.82 34.58
C ILE A 309 -17.43 6.08 35.33
N ARG A 310 -17.05 5.19 36.26
CA ARG A 310 -17.97 4.38 37.06
C ARG A 310 -18.95 5.25 37.88
N VAL A 311 -18.51 6.40 38.39
CA VAL A 311 -19.35 7.31 39.17
C VAL A 311 -20.14 8.31 38.30
N GLY A 312 -20.06 8.20 36.97
CA GLY A 312 -20.73 9.11 36.03
C GLY A 312 -19.99 10.44 35.82
N GLY A 313 -18.71 10.52 36.19
CA GLY A 313 -17.88 11.70 35.95
C GLY A 313 -17.35 11.75 34.51
N TYR A 314 -17.00 12.96 34.06
CA TYR A 314 -16.45 13.19 32.72
C TYR A 314 -14.97 12.85 32.65
N LEU A 315 -14.58 12.05 31.64
CA LEU A 315 -13.19 11.79 31.28
C LEU A 315 -13.07 11.89 29.74
N PRO A 316 -12.12 12.67 29.19
CA PRO A 316 -11.96 12.78 27.75
C PRO A 316 -11.59 11.44 27.10
N ASP A 317 -12.13 11.18 25.91
CA ASP A 317 -11.95 9.93 25.17
C ASP A 317 -10.47 9.55 25.01
N ARG A 318 -9.64 10.49 24.56
CA ARG A 318 -8.20 10.26 24.38
C ARG A 318 -7.49 9.87 25.68
N VAL A 319 -7.90 10.43 26.82
CA VAL A 319 -7.32 10.06 28.12
C VAL A 319 -7.77 8.66 28.51
N THR A 320 -9.06 8.34 28.34
CA THR A 320 -9.60 6.99 28.59
C THR A 320 -8.89 5.93 27.75
N ASN A 321 -8.73 6.18 26.44
CA ASN A 321 -7.99 5.33 25.50
C ASN A 321 -6.56 5.06 25.99
N LEU A 322 -5.79 6.09 26.36
CA LEU A 322 -4.42 5.91 26.86
C LEU A 322 -4.34 5.14 28.18
N LEU A 323 -5.28 5.38 29.10
CA LEU A 323 -5.34 4.64 30.36
C LEU A 323 -5.61 3.15 30.10
N LEU A 324 -6.54 2.83 29.20
CA LEU A 324 -6.84 1.45 28.81
C LEU A 324 -5.67 0.78 28.08
N GLN A 325 -4.97 1.47 27.18
CA GLN A 325 -3.76 0.95 26.52
C GLN A 325 -2.67 0.53 27.54
N TYR A 326 -2.46 1.33 28.58
CA TYR A 326 -1.54 0.96 29.67
C TYR A 326 -1.96 -0.34 30.37
N LEU A 327 -3.27 -0.48 30.64
CA LEU A 327 -3.83 -1.66 31.27
C LEU A 327 -3.71 -2.89 30.37
N SER A 328 -3.98 -2.76 29.07
CA SER A 328 -3.81 -3.81 28.07
C SER A 328 -2.37 -4.32 28.07
N ASN A 329 -1.40 -3.42 27.98
CA ASN A 329 0.03 -3.78 28.02
C ASN A 329 0.44 -4.43 29.36
N SER A 330 -0.26 -4.10 30.44
CA SER A 330 -0.02 -4.64 31.79
C SER A 330 -0.48 -6.08 32.00
N ILE A 331 -1.48 -6.56 31.24
CA ILE A 331 -2.01 -7.94 31.35
C ILE A 331 -0.92 -8.99 31.05
N SER A 332 -0.07 -8.69 30.07
CA SER A 332 1.02 -9.58 29.64
C SER A 332 2.03 -9.85 30.78
N LYS A 333 2.23 -8.88 31.68
CA LYS A 333 3.21 -8.95 32.78
C LYS A 333 2.59 -9.55 34.04
N SER A 334 3.09 -10.72 34.47
CA SER A 334 2.55 -11.47 35.61
C SER A 334 2.51 -10.69 36.93
N SER A 335 3.53 -9.86 37.20
CA SER A 335 3.57 -8.99 38.39
C SER A 335 2.46 -7.95 38.38
N MET A 336 2.21 -7.30 37.24
CA MET A 336 1.17 -6.27 37.09
C MET A 336 -0.22 -6.89 37.09
N TYR A 337 -0.40 -8.03 36.43
CA TYR A 337 -1.67 -8.77 36.44
C TYR A 337 -2.11 -9.14 37.87
N LYS A 338 -1.18 -9.54 38.74
CA LYS A 338 -1.48 -9.81 40.17
C LYS A 338 -1.98 -8.58 40.92
N LEU A 339 -1.48 -7.38 40.58
CA LEU A 339 -1.93 -6.12 41.16
C LEU A 339 -3.29 -5.68 40.61
N LEU A 340 -3.59 -6.02 39.35
CA LEU A 340 -4.86 -5.73 38.68
C LEU A 340 -5.99 -6.62 39.19
N LEU A 341 -5.70 -7.89 39.53
CA LEU A 341 -6.67 -8.93 39.88
C LEU A 341 -7.76 -8.50 40.88
N PRO A 342 -7.46 -7.79 42.00
CA PRO A 342 -8.49 -7.42 42.98
C PRO A 342 -9.56 -6.45 42.45
N ARG A 343 -9.24 -5.68 41.41
CA ARG A 343 -10.16 -4.71 40.78
C ARG A 343 -10.57 -5.10 39.36
N LEU A 344 -10.10 -6.25 38.87
CA LEU A 344 -10.30 -6.69 37.50
C LEU A 344 -11.77 -6.87 37.16
N ASP A 345 -12.55 -7.50 38.03
CA ASP A 345 -13.98 -7.74 37.79
C ASP A 345 -14.75 -6.40 37.71
N VAL A 346 -14.47 -5.44 38.60
CA VAL A 346 -15.06 -4.10 38.56
C VAL A 346 -14.66 -3.35 37.29
N LEU A 347 -13.37 -3.40 36.92
CA LEU A 347 -12.89 -2.79 35.68
C LEU A 347 -13.57 -3.39 34.46
N LEU A 348 -13.64 -4.71 34.37
CA LEU A 348 -14.17 -5.44 33.22
C LEU A 348 -15.68 -5.20 33.05
N PHE A 349 -16.46 -5.28 34.14
CA PHE A 349 -17.92 -5.25 34.06
C PHE A 349 -18.54 -3.87 34.28
N GLU A 350 -17.93 -2.99 35.08
CA GLU A 350 -18.49 -1.67 35.42
C GLU A 350 -17.85 -0.51 34.66
N ILE A 351 -16.75 -0.73 33.93
CA ILE A 351 -16.05 0.32 33.16
C ILE A 351 -15.88 -0.10 31.69
N VAL A 352 -15.16 -1.18 31.42
CA VAL A 352 -14.82 -1.63 30.05
C VAL A 352 -16.09 -2.01 29.28
N PHE A 353 -16.97 -2.83 29.85
CA PHE A 353 -18.20 -3.23 29.15
C PHE A 353 -19.15 -2.05 28.84
N PRO A 354 -19.44 -1.13 29.77
CA PRO A 354 -20.21 0.09 29.45
C PRO A 354 -19.59 0.95 28.34
N LEU A 355 -18.27 1.06 28.26
CA LEU A 355 -17.58 1.78 27.17
C LEU A 355 -17.72 1.09 25.80
N MET A 356 -17.96 -0.22 25.79
CA MET A 356 -18.23 -0.97 24.55
C MET A 356 -19.68 -0.78 24.07
N CYS A 357 -20.62 -0.43 24.94
CA CYS A 357 -22.03 -0.31 24.59
C CYS A 357 -22.30 0.91 23.69
N PHE A 358 -23.38 0.84 22.94
CA PHE A 358 -23.96 1.98 22.22
C PHE A 358 -24.34 3.10 23.20
N ASN A 359 -23.88 4.32 22.96
CA ASN A 359 -24.01 5.44 23.89
C ASN A 359 -24.88 6.59 23.30
N ASP A 360 -25.06 7.66 24.08
CA ASP A 360 -25.89 8.80 23.66
C ASP A 360 -25.29 9.58 22.49
N SER A 361 -23.96 9.67 22.39
CA SER A 361 -23.31 10.30 21.23
C SER A 361 -23.50 9.49 19.94
N ASP A 362 -23.45 8.16 20.03
CA ASP A 362 -23.76 7.30 18.89
C ASP A 362 -25.22 7.46 18.46
N GLN A 363 -26.17 7.50 19.41
CA GLN A 363 -27.60 7.68 19.11
C GLN A 363 -27.84 9.01 18.40
N LYS A 364 -27.24 10.09 18.91
CA LYS A 364 -27.37 11.42 18.31
C LYS A 364 -26.83 11.42 16.88
N LEU A 365 -25.65 10.84 16.67
CA LEU A 365 -25.05 10.77 15.34
C LEU A 365 -25.88 9.89 14.38
N TRP A 366 -26.38 8.76 14.86
CA TRP A 366 -27.26 7.86 14.11
C TRP A 366 -28.54 8.57 13.62
N GLU A 367 -29.12 9.45 14.43
CA GLU A 367 -30.36 10.17 14.07
C GLU A 367 -30.12 11.43 13.23
N GLU A 368 -29.08 12.21 13.56
CA GLU A 368 -28.82 13.50 12.92
C GLU A 368 -28.02 13.36 11.61
N ASP A 369 -27.04 12.46 11.57
CA ASP A 369 -26.15 12.26 10.42
C ASP A 369 -25.65 10.79 10.31
N PRO A 370 -26.47 9.90 9.72
CA PRO A 370 -26.10 8.50 9.52
C PRO A 370 -24.87 8.31 8.63
N HIS A 371 -24.58 9.24 7.72
CA HIS A 371 -23.41 9.17 6.84
C HIS A 371 -22.13 9.35 7.66
N GLU A 372 -22.11 10.37 8.53
CA GLU A 372 -21.00 10.60 9.45
C GLU A 372 -20.85 9.45 10.46
N TYR A 373 -21.95 8.83 10.92
CA TYR A 373 -21.86 7.63 11.77
C TYR A 373 -21.09 6.49 11.10
N VAL A 374 -21.42 6.19 9.84
CA VAL A 374 -20.72 5.16 9.05
C VAL A 374 -19.27 5.57 8.83
N ARG A 375 -19.01 6.81 8.39
CA ARG A 375 -17.64 7.29 8.12
C ARG A 375 -16.75 7.16 9.36
N LYS A 376 -17.24 7.58 10.53
CA LYS A 376 -16.54 7.47 11.82
C LYS A 376 -16.30 6.01 12.24
N GLY A 377 -17.32 5.16 12.07
CA GLY A 377 -17.26 3.76 12.47
C GLY A 377 -16.23 2.92 11.72
N TYR A 378 -15.83 3.34 10.52
CA TYR A 378 -14.86 2.65 9.66
C TYR A 378 -13.56 3.45 9.45
N ASN A 379 -13.35 4.55 10.19
CA ASN A 379 -12.12 5.32 10.12
C ASN A 379 -11.05 4.76 11.06
N ILE A 380 -9.97 4.22 10.49
CA ILE A 380 -8.84 3.61 11.22
C ILE A 380 -8.20 4.59 12.22
N ILE A 381 -8.13 5.88 11.89
CA ILE A 381 -7.54 6.91 12.75
C ILE A 381 -8.44 7.18 13.96
N GLU A 382 -9.75 7.25 13.75
CA GLU A 382 -10.70 7.40 14.86
C GLU A 382 -10.67 6.19 15.80
N ASP A 383 -10.54 4.98 15.24
CA ASP A 383 -10.42 3.75 16.00
C ASP A 383 -9.20 3.73 16.92
N LEU A 384 -8.05 4.23 16.46
CA LEU A 384 -6.81 4.28 17.25
C LEU A 384 -6.99 5.07 18.56
N TYR A 385 -7.88 6.06 18.56
CA TYR A 385 -8.11 6.99 19.68
C TYR A 385 -9.40 6.72 20.43
N SER A 386 -10.19 5.76 19.96
CA SER A 386 -11.49 5.41 20.52
C SER A 386 -11.37 4.68 21.87
N PRO A 387 -12.14 5.08 22.90
CA PRO A 387 -12.29 4.31 24.13
C PRO A 387 -12.98 2.97 23.91
N ARG A 388 -13.89 2.87 22.94
CA ARG A 388 -14.59 1.63 22.56
C ARG A 388 -13.58 0.62 22.05
N THR A 389 -12.73 1.01 21.11
CA THR A 389 -11.69 0.15 20.52
C THR A 389 -10.64 -0.24 21.55
N ALA A 390 -10.16 0.70 22.37
CA ALA A 390 -9.25 0.37 23.48
C ALA A 390 -9.86 -0.59 24.52
N SER A 391 -11.18 -0.55 24.72
CA SER A 391 -11.90 -1.49 25.58
C SER A 391 -11.96 -2.89 24.97
N MET A 392 -12.21 -2.98 23.65
CA MET A 392 -12.15 -4.24 22.91
C MET A 392 -10.74 -4.86 22.97
N ASP A 393 -9.71 -4.06 22.72
CA ASP A 393 -8.31 -4.49 22.79
C ASP A 393 -7.94 -5.02 24.18
N PHE A 394 -8.41 -4.35 25.23
CA PHE A 394 -8.22 -4.81 26.60
C PHE A 394 -8.84 -6.19 26.85
N VAL A 395 -10.09 -6.40 26.41
CA VAL A 395 -10.78 -7.70 26.54
C VAL A 395 -10.07 -8.78 25.73
N ASN A 396 -9.70 -8.48 24.48
CA ASN A 396 -8.97 -9.38 23.61
C ASN A 396 -7.62 -9.79 24.22
N GLU A 397 -6.84 -8.85 24.72
CA GLU A 397 -5.55 -9.14 25.34
C GLU A 397 -5.71 -9.92 26.66
N LEU A 398 -6.74 -9.62 27.46
CA LEU A 398 -7.08 -10.35 28.68
C LEU A 398 -7.38 -11.82 28.39
N VAL A 399 -8.23 -12.06 27.39
CA VAL A 399 -8.61 -13.41 26.98
C VAL A 399 -7.43 -14.14 26.32
N ARG A 400 -6.63 -13.46 25.50
CA ARG A 400 -5.47 -14.03 24.81
C ARG A 400 -4.39 -14.49 25.78
N LYS A 401 -4.03 -13.66 26.77
CA LYS A 401 -2.93 -13.97 27.71
C LYS A 401 -3.37 -14.65 29.00
N ARG A 402 -4.62 -14.45 29.45
CA ARG A 402 -5.15 -14.92 30.74
C ARG A 402 -6.52 -15.59 30.59
N GLY A 403 -6.79 -16.25 29.47
CA GLY A 403 -8.12 -16.77 29.13
C GLY A 403 -8.70 -17.82 30.07
N LYS A 404 -7.87 -18.67 30.71
CA LYS A 404 -8.35 -19.82 31.52
C LYS A 404 -9.40 -19.43 32.58
N ASP A 405 -9.16 -18.34 33.30
CA ASP A 405 -10.05 -17.87 34.37
C ASP A 405 -10.99 -16.74 33.93
N ASN A 406 -10.55 -15.90 32.98
CA ASN A 406 -11.27 -14.67 32.63
C ASN A 406 -12.28 -14.85 31.49
N LEU A 407 -12.00 -15.75 30.53
CA LEU A 407 -12.94 -16.00 29.43
C LEU A 407 -14.27 -16.58 29.92
N PRO A 408 -14.31 -17.61 30.80
CA PRO A 408 -15.58 -18.12 31.30
C PRO A 408 -16.38 -17.08 32.07
N LYS A 409 -15.71 -16.26 32.90
CA LYS A 409 -16.36 -15.17 33.65
C LYS A 409 -17.00 -14.14 32.72
N PHE A 410 -16.26 -13.71 31.69
CA PHE A 410 -16.73 -12.70 30.76
C PHE A 410 -17.86 -13.22 29.87
N VAL A 411 -17.74 -14.45 29.35
CA VAL A 411 -18.82 -15.09 28.58
C VAL A 411 -20.06 -15.29 29.44
N GLN A 412 -19.93 -15.73 30.70
CA GLN A 412 -21.06 -15.88 31.62
C GLN A 412 -21.78 -14.54 31.87
N PHE A 413 -21.03 -13.44 31.99
CA PHE A 413 -21.59 -12.11 32.10
C PHE A 413 -22.38 -11.70 30.84
N VAL A 414 -21.80 -11.89 29.65
CA VAL A 414 -22.46 -11.64 28.36
C VAL A 414 -23.74 -12.47 28.21
N VAL A 415 -23.72 -13.76 28.56
CA VAL A 415 -24.91 -14.63 28.56
C VAL A 415 -25.95 -14.13 29.55
N GLY A 416 -25.54 -13.60 30.70
CA GLY A 416 -26.44 -12.95 31.67
C GLY A 416 -27.18 -11.76 31.08
N ILE A 417 -26.50 -10.95 30.25
CA ILE A 417 -27.11 -9.81 29.53
C ILE A 417 -28.08 -10.29 28.46
N PHE A 418 -27.73 -11.33 27.71
CA PHE A 418 -28.67 -11.91 26.76
C PHE A 418 -29.93 -12.39 27.47
N ARG A 419 -29.80 -13.11 28.58
CA ARG A 419 -30.95 -13.57 29.37
C ARG A 419 -31.81 -12.41 29.88
N SER A 420 -31.21 -11.40 30.49
CA SER A 420 -31.95 -10.24 31.01
C SER A 420 -32.69 -9.49 29.90
N TYR A 421 -32.12 -9.43 28.69
CA TYR A 421 -32.78 -8.85 27.53
C TYR A 421 -34.01 -9.64 27.06
N TYR A 422 -34.00 -10.98 27.11
CA TYR A 422 -35.19 -11.80 26.77
C TYR A 422 -36.28 -11.72 27.82
N GLU A 423 -35.91 -11.63 29.09
CA GLU A 423 -36.85 -11.57 30.21
C GLU A 423 -37.48 -10.17 30.36
N ALA A 424 -36.84 -9.13 29.84
CA ALA A 424 -37.32 -7.75 29.93
C ALA A 424 -38.57 -7.49 29.07
N PRO A 425 -39.56 -6.73 29.57
CA PRO A 425 -40.69 -6.23 28.77
C PRO A 425 -40.20 -5.36 27.61
N ALA A 426 -40.94 -5.34 26.49
CA ALA A 426 -40.56 -4.65 25.25
C ALA A 426 -40.19 -3.16 25.45
N GLU A 427 -40.83 -2.47 26.39
CA GLU A 427 -40.59 -1.05 26.72
C GLU A 427 -39.27 -0.81 27.47
N HIS A 428 -38.81 -1.78 28.25
CA HIS A 428 -37.63 -1.65 29.12
C HIS A 428 -36.49 -2.57 28.68
N LYS A 429 -36.52 -3.01 27.41
CA LYS A 429 -35.47 -3.86 26.86
C LYS A 429 -34.14 -3.08 26.85
N PRO A 430 -33.05 -3.66 27.41
CA PRO A 430 -31.75 -2.99 27.47
C PRO A 430 -31.02 -3.08 26.12
N TYR A 431 -31.55 -2.42 25.08
CA TYR A 431 -31.02 -2.46 23.72
C TYR A 431 -29.52 -2.12 23.64
N ARG A 432 -29.07 -1.10 24.37
CA ARG A 432 -27.65 -0.67 24.42
C ARG A 432 -26.71 -1.72 25.01
N GLN A 433 -27.15 -2.41 26.07
CA GLN A 433 -26.33 -3.47 26.69
C GLN A 433 -26.30 -4.70 25.79
N LYS A 434 -27.42 -5.00 25.12
CA LYS A 434 -27.48 -6.07 24.11
C LYS A 434 -26.51 -5.82 22.96
N ASP A 435 -26.44 -4.58 22.46
CA ASP A 435 -25.46 -4.16 21.45
C ASP A 435 -24.02 -4.39 21.92
N GLY A 436 -23.65 -3.89 23.10
CA GLY A 436 -22.31 -4.09 23.67
C GLY A 436 -21.96 -5.57 23.89
N ALA A 437 -22.95 -6.39 24.27
CA ALA A 437 -22.79 -7.84 24.39
C ALA A 437 -22.56 -8.53 23.03
N MET A 438 -23.24 -8.08 21.97
CA MET A 438 -23.00 -8.56 20.60
C MET A 438 -21.62 -8.13 20.09
N LEU A 439 -21.22 -6.89 20.35
CA LEU A 439 -19.88 -6.39 20.03
C LEU A 439 -18.80 -7.23 20.71
N ALA A 440 -18.96 -7.54 22.00
CA ALA A 440 -18.03 -8.37 22.76
C ALA A 440 -17.88 -9.79 22.17
N VAL A 441 -18.99 -10.40 21.74
CA VAL A 441 -18.96 -11.73 21.09
C VAL A 441 -18.30 -11.67 19.72
N GLY A 442 -18.56 -10.64 18.92
CA GLY A 442 -17.90 -10.46 17.63
C GLY A 442 -16.41 -10.17 17.77
N ALA A 443 -16.00 -9.32 18.72
CA ALA A 443 -14.59 -9.01 18.97
C ALA A 443 -13.78 -10.24 19.42
N LEU A 444 -14.42 -11.19 20.13
CA LEU A 444 -13.81 -12.43 20.61
C LEU A 444 -13.91 -13.60 19.61
N CYS A 445 -14.33 -13.33 18.37
CA CYS A 445 -14.60 -14.34 17.34
C CYS A 445 -13.46 -15.36 17.16
N ASP A 446 -12.22 -14.88 16.98
CA ASP A 446 -11.06 -15.74 16.76
C ASP A 446 -10.82 -16.71 17.91
N LYS A 447 -11.02 -16.25 19.15
CA LYS A 447 -10.82 -17.09 20.32
C LYS A 447 -11.96 -18.08 20.51
N LEU A 448 -13.20 -17.64 20.34
CA LEU A 448 -14.37 -18.47 20.56
C LEU A 448 -14.48 -19.61 19.54
N LYS A 449 -14.06 -19.38 18.28
CA LYS A 449 -13.98 -20.42 17.24
C LYS A 449 -13.01 -21.56 17.56
N GLN A 450 -12.00 -21.30 18.40
CA GLN A 450 -10.92 -22.24 18.69
C GLN A 450 -11.04 -22.92 20.07
N THR A 451 -11.97 -22.48 20.94
CA THR A 451 -11.99 -22.90 22.35
C THR A 451 -13.25 -23.71 22.68
N ASP A 452 -13.07 -24.97 23.09
CA ASP A 452 -14.17 -25.79 23.63
C ASP A 452 -14.54 -25.40 25.07
N PRO A 453 -15.82 -25.52 25.48
CA PRO A 453 -16.99 -25.98 24.71
C PRO A 453 -17.67 -24.86 23.90
N TYR A 454 -17.10 -23.65 23.84
CA TYR A 454 -17.75 -22.51 23.18
C TYR A 454 -17.94 -22.75 21.68
N LYS A 455 -16.94 -23.35 21.02
CA LYS A 455 -16.96 -23.69 19.59
C LYS A 455 -18.23 -24.45 19.19
N SER A 456 -18.65 -25.46 19.96
CA SER A 456 -19.85 -26.25 19.66
C SER A 456 -21.17 -25.49 19.91
N GLU A 457 -21.15 -24.51 20.82
CA GLU A 457 -22.35 -23.73 21.18
C GLU A 457 -22.52 -22.45 20.34
N LEU A 458 -21.55 -22.12 19.47
CA LEU A 458 -21.58 -20.90 18.65
C LEU A 458 -22.82 -20.84 17.75
N GLU A 459 -23.15 -21.92 17.04
CA GLU A 459 -24.32 -21.96 16.15
C GLU A 459 -25.62 -21.72 16.94
N HIS A 460 -25.77 -22.39 18.08
CA HIS A 460 -26.93 -22.21 18.96
C HIS A 460 -27.02 -20.77 19.47
N MET A 461 -25.89 -20.18 19.87
CA MET A 461 -25.83 -18.78 20.30
C MET A 461 -26.24 -17.82 19.18
N LEU A 462 -25.76 -18.02 17.94
CA LEU A 462 -26.15 -17.18 16.80
C LEU A 462 -27.67 -17.27 16.53
N VAL A 463 -28.21 -18.48 16.48
CA VAL A 463 -29.64 -18.72 16.19
C VAL A 463 -30.52 -18.16 17.29
N GLN A 464 -30.15 -18.34 18.56
CA GLN A 464 -30.95 -17.91 19.70
C GLN A 464 -30.84 -16.40 19.93
N HIS A 465 -29.64 -15.82 19.81
CA HIS A 465 -29.32 -14.50 20.34
C HIS A 465 -29.01 -13.43 19.30
N ILE A 466 -28.60 -13.80 18.08
CA ILE A 466 -28.19 -12.84 17.05
C ILE A 466 -29.23 -12.77 15.94
N PHE A 467 -29.67 -13.92 15.41
CA PHE A 467 -30.59 -13.98 14.28
C PHE A 467 -31.95 -13.29 14.51
N PRO A 468 -32.55 -13.31 15.72
CA PRO A 468 -33.79 -12.57 15.96
C PRO A 468 -33.63 -11.04 15.87
N GLU A 469 -32.41 -10.52 16.09
CA GLU A 469 -32.18 -9.09 16.12
C GLU A 469 -32.15 -8.45 14.73
N PHE A 470 -32.07 -9.23 13.64
CA PHE A 470 -32.28 -8.71 12.28
C PHE A 470 -33.68 -8.10 12.08
N SER A 471 -34.65 -8.45 12.93
CA SER A 471 -36.00 -7.87 12.92
C SER A 471 -36.26 -6.96 14.13
N SER A 472 -35.21 -6.50 14.80
CA SER A 472 -35.32 -5.63 15.97
C SER A 472 -35.84 -4.24 15.59
N PRO A 473 -36.68 -3.59 16.42
CA PRO A 473 -37.10 -2.20 16.17
C PRO A 473 -35.92 -1.22 16.24
N ALA A 474 -34.84 -1.58 16.95
CA ALA A 474 -33.65 -0.76 17.07
C ALA A 474 -32.68 -0.98 15.90
N GLY A 475 -32.45 0.06 15.08
CA GLY A 475 -31.56 0.02 13.92
C GLY A 475 -30.13 -0.41 14.26
N HIS A 476 -29.55 0.12 15.33
CA HIS A 476 -28.20 -0.24 15.78
C HIS A 476 -28.05 -1.74 16.08
N LEU A 477 -29.10 -2.41 16.59
CA LEU A 477 -29.06 -3.87 16.79
C LEU A 477 -29.15 -4.65 15.48
N ARG A 478 -29.91 -4.17 14.49
CA ARG A 478 -29.96 -4.79 13.15
C ARG A 478 -28.59 -4.73 12.48
N ALA A 479 -27.94 -3.56 12.52
CA ALA A 479 -26.58 -3.37 12.01
C ALA A 479 -25.58 -4.29 12.74
N LYS A 480 -25.60 -4.28 14.08
CA LYS A 480 -24.73 -5.15 14.88
C LYS A 480 -24.97 -6.64 14.61
N ALA A 481 -26.21 -7.05 14.36
CA ALA A 481 -26.54 -8.44 14.02
C ALA A 481 -25.91 -8.85 12.69
N ALA A 482 -25.98 -7.98 11.68
CA ALA A 482 -25.32 -8.20 10.39
C ALA A 482 -23.79 -8.34 10.58
N TRP A 483 -23.16 -7.38 11.28
CA TRP A 483 -21.72 -7.42 11.54
C TRP A 483 -21.29 -8.71 12.26
N VAL A 484 -21.95 -9.09 13.36
CA VAL A 484 -21.63 -10.35 14.09
C VAL A 484 -21.85 -11.58 13.20
N ALA A 485 -22.92 -11.61 12.42
CA ALA A 485 -23.18 -12.73 11.51
C ALA A 485 -22.05 -12.90 10.48
N GLY A 486 -21.55 -11.79 9.92
CA GLY A 486 -20.39 -11.78 9.01
C GLY A 486 -19.13 -12.34 9.68
N GLN A 487 -18.82 -11.92 10.91
CA GLN A 487 -17.66 -12.42 11.67
C GLN A 487 -17.67 -13.95 11.84
N TYR A 488 -18.85 -14.54 12.01
CA TYR A 488 -19.02 -15.98 12.18
C TYR A 488 -19.42 -16.73 10.90
N ALA A 489 -19.38 -16.10 9.71
CA ALA A 489 -19.78 -16.75 8.46
C ALA A 489 -19.01 -18.06 8.16
N HIS A 490 -17.73 -18.14 8.56
CA HIS A 490 -16.86 -19.30 8.33
C HIS A 490 -16.96 -20.41 9.38
N ILE A 491 -17.90 -20.36 10.34
CA ILE A 491 -18.06 -21.49 11.27
C ILE A 491 -18.64 -22.71 10.56
N ASN A 492 -18.40 -23.90 11.14
CA ASN A 492 -19.05 -25.12 10.68
C ASN A 492 -20.49 -25.16 11.19
N PHE A 493 -21.45 -24.74 10.35
CA PHE A 493 -22.87 -24.89 10.63
C PHE A 493 -23.29 -26.37 10.56
N SER A 494 -23.86 -26.88 11.64
CA SER A 494 -24.44 -28.22 11.72
C SER A 494 -25.69 -28.31 10.85
N ASP A 495 -26.51 -27.26 10.86
CA ASP A 495 -27.66 -27.12 9.96
C ASP A 495 -27.40 -26.06 8.88
N GLN A 496 -27.29 -26.52 7.64
CA GLN A 496 -27.15 -25.65 6.46
C GLN A 496 -28.32 -24.65 6.31
N ASN A 497 -29.49 -24.93 6.88
CA ASN A 497 -30.59 -23.97 6.90
C ASN A 497 -30.30 -22.77 7.78
N ASN A 498 -29.47 -22.91 8.82
CA ASN A 498 -29.06 -21.78 9.65
C ASN A 498 -28.12 -20.84 8.88
N PHE A 499 -27.20 -21.39 8.10
CA PHE A 499 -26.36 -20.61 7.18
C PHE A 499 -27.22 -19.85 6.16
N ARG A 500 -28.13 -20.55 5.48
CA ARG A 500 -29.10 -19.95 4.53
C ARG A 500 -29.92 -18.84 5.16
N LYS A 501 -30.43 -19.07 6.37
CA LYS A 501 -31.22 -18.08 7.10
C LYS A 501 -30.39 -16.84 7.42
N ALA A 502 -29.14 -17.01 7.85
CA ALA A 502 -28.22 -15.90 8.10
C ALA A 502 -27.94 -15.10 6.82
N LEU A 503 -27.60 -15.80 5.73
CA LEU A 503 -27.36 -15.21 4.42
C LEU A 503 -28.59 -14.42 3.94
N HIS A 504 -29.79 -15.00 4.00
CA HIS A 504 -31.03 -14.30 3.63
C HIS A 504 -31.31 -13.08 4.50
N SER A 505 -31.03 -13.15 5.80
CA SER A 505 -31.17 -11.99 6.69
C SER A 505 -30.21 -10.86 6.33
N VAL A 506 -28.95 -11.18 6.02
CA VAL A 506 -27.95 -10.20 5.56
C VAL A 506 -28.36 -9.58 4.22
N VAL A 507 -28.79 -10.40 3.26
CA VAL A 507 -29.32 -9.91 1.98
C VAL A 507 -30.54 -9.01 2.15
N SER A 508 -31.44 -9.34 3.08
CA SER A 508 -32.58 -8.47 3.40
C SER A 508 -32.15 -7.15 4.04
N GLY A 509 -31.07 -7.16 4.83
CA GLY A 509 -30.51 -5.98 5.48
C GLY A 509 -29.92 -4.94 4.51
N MET A 510 -29.53 -5.36 3.29
CA MET A 510 -29.13 -4.42 2.23
C MET A 510 -30.25 -3.47 1.80
N ARG A 511 -31.52 -3.81 2.09
CA ARG A 511 -32.70 -3.00 1.78
C ARG A 511 -33.30 -2.32 3.02
N ASP A 512 -32.57 -2.27 4.12
CA ASP A 512 -33.02 -1.64 5.36
C ASP A 512 -33.17 -0.12 5.20
N PRO A 513 -34.17 0.53 5.84
CA PRO A 513 -34.29 1.98 5.81
C PRO A 513 -33.10 2.72 6.43
N ASP A 514 -32.43 2.12 7.43
CA ASP A 514 -31.30 2.74 8.12
C ASP A 514 -30.00 2.50 7.33
N LEU A 515 -29.32 3.57 6.93
CA LEU A 515 -28.07 3.50 6.17
C LEU A 515 -26.99 2.61 6.82
N PRO A 516 -26.70 2.71 8.13
CA PRO A 516 -25.64 1.87 8.73
C PRO A 516 -25.97 0.38 8.70
N VAL A 517 -27.25 -0.01 8.70
CA VAL A 517 -27.67 -1.41 8.56
C VAL A 517 -27.37 -1.92 7.16
N ARG A 518 -27.62 -1.11 6.13
CA ARG A 518 -27.30 -1.46 4.73
C ARG A 518 -25.80 -1.68 4.55
N VAL A 519 -24.97 -0.80 5.12
CA VAL A 519 -23.49 -0.88 5.05
C VAL A 519 -22.97 -2.14 5.76
N ASP A 520 -23.33 -2.35 7.03
CA ASP A 520 -22.89 -3.54 7.79
C ASP A 520 -23.35 -4.86 7.13
N SER A 521 -24.52 -4.83 6.48
CA SER A 521 -25.03 -5.98 5.73
C SER A 521 -24.20 -6.28 4.48
N VAL A 522 -23.74 -5.27 3.76
CA VAL A 522 -22.85 -5.46 2.61
C VAL A 522 -21.51 -6.04 3.07
N PHE A 523 -20.92 -5.52 4.14
CA PHE A 523 -19.64 -6.04 4.63
C PHE A 523 -19.77 -7.48 5.14
N ALA A 524 -20.88 -7.79 5.81
CA ALA A 524 -21.16 -9.17 6.21
C ALA A 524 -21.34 -10.09 5.00
N LEU A 525 -21.98 -9.62 3.91
CA LEU A 525 -22.20 -10.40 2.70
C LEU A 525 -20.88 -10.89 2.11
N ARG A 526 -19.81 -10.08 2.14
CA ARG A 526 -18.47 -10.50 1.73
C ARG A 526 -18.05 -11.80 2.39
N SER A 527 -18.07 -11.85 3.72
CA SER A 527 -17.69 -13.04 4.49
C SER A 527 -18.57 -14.25 4.17
N PHE A 528 -19.87 -14.05 3.93
CA PHE A 528 -20.77 -15.12 3.54
C PHE A 528 -20.49 -15.65 2.13
N VAL A 529 -20.17 -14.78 1.18
CA VAL A 529 -19.79 -15.15 -0.19
C VAL A 529 -18.48 -15.95 -0.18
N GLU A 530 -17.50 -15.52 0.60
CA GLU A 530 -16.23 -16.25 0.79
C GLU A 530 -16.44 -17.62 1.45
N ALA A 531 -17.36 -17.73 2.42
CA ALA A 531 -17.66 -18.97 3.12
C ALA A 531 -18.59 -19.92 2.34
N CYS A 532 -19.28 -19.43 1.32
CA CYS A 532 -20.30 -20.18 0.59
C CYS A 532 -19.66 -21.31 -0.23
N LYS A 533 -20.01 -22.56 0.08
CA LYS A 533 -19.55 -23.74 -0.68
C LYS A 533 -20.36 -23.98 -1.95
N ASP A 534 -21.63 -23.61 -1.95
CA ASP A 534 -22.56 -23.78 -3.08
C ASP A 534 -23.11 -22.43 -3.55
N LEU A 535 -22.51 -21.91 -4.62
CA LEU A 535 -22.87 -20.61 -5.19
C LEU A 535 -24.28 -20.59 -5.81
N ASN A 536 -24.94 -21.75 -6.00
CA ASN A 536 -26.28 -21.84 -6.58
C ASN A 536 -27.37 -21.14 -5.76
N GLU A 537 -27.14 -20.87 -4.48
CA GLU A 537 -28.09 -20.15 -3.62
C GLU A 537 -28.09 -18.64 -3.87
N ILE A 538 -26.94 -18.09 -4.26
CA ILE A 538 -26.75 -16.65 -4.49
C ILE A 538 -26.97 -16.30 -5.96
N ARG A 539 -26.66 -17.21 -6.89
CA ARG A 539 -26.84 -17.01 -8.35
C ARG A 539 -28.20 -16.40 -8.75
N PRO A 540 -29.36 -16.85 -8.25
CA PRO A 540 -30.67 -16.31 -8.66
C PRO A 540 -30.91 -14.87 -8.18
N ILE A 541 -30.28 -14.47 -7.07
CA ILE A 541 -30.46 -13.17 -6.44
C ILE A 541 -29.34 -12.18 -6.80
N LEU A 542 -28.24 -12.66 -7.39
CA LEU A 542 -27.09 -11.87 -7.79
C LEU A 542 -27.44 -10.55 -8.53
N PRO A 543 -28.38 -10.52 -9.51
CA PRO A 543 -28.70 -9.28 -10.21
C PRO A 543 -29.32 -8.23 -9.28
N GLN A 544 -30.13 -8.68 -8.32
CA GLN A 544 -30.74 -7.79 -7.33
C GLN A 544 -29.72 -7.33 -6.29
N LEU A 545 -28.76 -8.18 -5.92
CA LEU A 545 -27.67 -7.82 -5.01
C LEU A 545 -26.80 -6.71 -5.62
N LEU A 546 -26.40 -6.88 -6.88
CA LEU A 546 -25.60 -5.88 -7.59
C LEU A 546 -26.32 -4.53 -7.69
N ASP A 547 -27.63 -4.50 -7.99
CA ASP A 547 -28.41 -3.25 -8.05
C ASP A 547 -28.44 -2.50 -6.71
N GLU A 548 -28.74 -3.19 -5.61
CA GLU A 548 -28.74 -2.57 -4.28
C GLU A 548 -27.34 -2.12 -3.85
N PHE A 549 -26.33 -2.91 -4.20
CA PHE A 549 -24.93 -2.59 -3.92
C PHE A 549 -24.47 -1.32 -4.66
N PHE A 550 -24.83 -1.15 -5.94
CA PHE A 550 -24.51 0.08 -6.68
C PHE A 550 -25.22 1.31 -6.14
N LYS A 551 -26.47 1.18 -5.67
CA LYS A 551 -27.16 2.29 -5.01
C LYS A 551 -26.38 2.74 -3.78
N LEU A 552 -25.90 1.79 -2.98
CA LEU A 552 -25.12 2.10 -1.78
C LEU A 552 -23.75 2.71 -2.11
N MET A 553 -23.03 2.19 -3.12
CA MET A 553 -21.76 2.77 -3.58
C MET A 553 -21.93 4.20 -4.12
N ASN A 554 -23.11 4.55 -4.63
CA ASN A 554 -23.41 5.92 -5.05
C ASN A 554 -23.78 6.87 -3.90
N GLU A 555 -24.12 6.33 -2.72
CA GLU A 555 -24.58 7.07 -1.54
C GLU A 555 -23.49 7.19 -0.47
N VAL A 556 -22.57 6.21 -0.39
CA VAL A 556 -21.49 6.14 0.62
C VAL A 556 -20.16 5.93 -0.07
N GLU A 557 -19.20 6.81 0.24
CA GLU A 557 -17.80 6.68 -0.17
C GLU A 557 -17.06 5.85 0.90
N ASN A 558 -16.92 4.55 0.65
CA ASN A 558 -16.22 3.64 1.55
C ASN A 558 -15.50 2.53 0.77
N GLU A 559 -14.22 2.30 1.09
CA GLU A 559 -13.34 1.34 0.41
C GLU A 559 -13.75 -0.13 0.61
N ASP A 560 -14.25 -0.49 1.79
CA ASP A 560 -14.69 -1.85 2.10
C ASP A 560 -15.89 -2.27 1.23
N LEU A 561 -16.67 -1.29 0.72
CA LEU A 561 -17.67 -1.56 -0.30
C LEU A 561 -16.95 -2.07 -1.55
N VAL A 562 -15.97 -1.34 -2.07
CA VAL A 562 -15.27 -1.73 -3.30
C VAL A 562 -14.60 -3.10 -3.17
N PHE A 563 -13.95 -3.39 -2.04
CA PHE A 563 -13.36 -4.72 -1.79
C PHE A 563 -14.41 -5.84 -1.71
N THR A 564 -15.61 -5.53 -1.21
CA THR A 564 -16.73 -6.48 -1.24
C THR A 564 -17.16 -6.79 -2.67
N LEU A 565 -17.17 -5.78 -3.56
CA LEU A 565 -17.49 -6.01 -4.97
C LEU A 565 -16.45 -6.90 -5.65
N GLU A 566 -15.17 -6.60 -5.44
CA GLU A 566 -14.05 -7.39 -5.96
C GLU A 566 -14.21 -8.87 -5.60
N THR A 567 -14.51 -9.14 -4.33
CA THR A 567 -14.73 -10.51 -3.82
C THR A 567 -15.94 -11.19 -4.47
N ILE A 568 -17.02 -10.46 -4.71
CA ILE A 568 -18.20 -10.99 -5.41
C ILE A 568 -17.87 -11.29 -6.87
N VAL A 569 -17.17 -10.38 -7.56
CA VAL A 569 -16.78 -10.57 -8.97
C VAL A 569 -15.87 -11.79 -9.12
N ASP A 570 -14.87 -11.93 -8.25
CA ASP A 570 -13.96 -13.09 -8.23
C ASP A 570 -14.71 -14.42 -8.13
N LYS A 571 -15.74 -14.50 -7.27
CA LYS A 571 -16.52 -15.74 -7.07
C LYS A 571 -17.52 -16.07 -8.17
N PHE A 572 -18.03 -15.07 -8.89
CA PHE A 572 -19.13 -15.24 -9.85
C PHE A 572 -18.73 -14.90 -11.30
N GLY A 573 -17.45 -15.06 -11.65
CA GLY A 573 -16.87 -14.53 -12.90
C GLY A 573 -17.63 -14.87 -14.19
N GLU A 574 -18.08 -16.11 -14.38
CA GLU A 574 -18.84 -16.48 -15.59
C GLU A 574 -20.20 -15.78 -15.65
N GLU A 575 -20.88 -15.63 -14.51
CA GLU A 575 -22.17 -14.95 -14.41
C GLU A 575 -22.05 -13.42 -14.42
N MET A 576 -20.84 -12.86 -14.28
CA MET A 576 -20.58 -11.42 -14.37
C MET A 576 -20.62 -10.90 -15.80
N ALA A 577 -20.45 -11.75 -16.80
CA ALA A 577 -20.40 -11.34 -18.22
C ALA A 577 -21.54 -10.39 -18.65
N PRO A 578 -22.82 -10.61 -18.32
CA PRO A 578 -23.92 -9.70 -18.70
C PRO A 578 -23.87 -8.35 -17.98
N TYR A 579 -23.17 -8.27 -16.85
CA TYR A 579 -23.10 -7.09 -15.98
C TYR A 579 -21.78 -6.33 -16.11
N ALA A 580 -20.74 -6.95 -16.68
CA ALA A 580 -19.38 -6.44 -16.75
C ALA A 580 -19.30 -5.01 -17.31
N PHE A 581 -20.01 -4.73 -18.41
CA PHE A 581 -20.06 -3.39 -18.98
C PHE A 581 -20.64 -2.35 -17.99
N GLY A 582 -21.79 -2.65 -17.38
CA GLY A 582 -22.42 -1.76 -16.40
C GLY A 582 -21.59 -1.59 -15.12
N LEU A 583 -20.91 -2.65 -14.68
CA LEU A 583 -19.97 -2.64 -13.56
C LEU A 583 -18.78 -1.70 -13.83
N CYS A 584 -18.11 -1.85 -14.99
CA CYS A 584 -17.02 -0.97 -15.38
C CYS A 584 -17.48 0.48 -15.52
N GLN A 585 -18.70 0.74 -16.02
CA GLN A 585 -19.26 2.10 -16.08
C GLN A 585 -19.47 2.73 -14.70
N ASN A 586 -20.08 1.99 -13.78
CA ASN A 586 -20.33 2.48 -12.42
C ASN A 586 -19.01 2.71 -11.65
N LEU A 587 -18.06 1.78 -11.77
CA LEU A 587 -16.73 1.90 -11.16
C LEU A 587 -15.90 3.03 -11.75
N ALA A 588 -15.94 3.23 -13.08
CA ALA A 588 -15.32 4.38 -13.71
C ALA A 588 -15.94 5.70 -13.22
N ALA A 589 -17.26 5.77 -13.08
CA ALA A 589 -17.94 6.94 -12.54
C ALA A 589 -17.64 7.17 -11.05
N ALA A 590 -17.46 6.11 -10.26
CA ALA A 590 -17.00 6.19 -8.87
C ALA A 590 -15.56 6.73 -8.81
N PHE A 591 -14.65 6.17 -9.62
CA PHE A 591 -13.27 6.62 -9.74
C PHE A 591 -13.17 8.12 -10.01
N TRP A 592 -13.91 8.64 -11.00
CA TRP A 592 -13.92 10.07 -11.31
C TRP A 592 -14.48 10.94 -10.18
N ARG A 593 -15.45 10.45 -9.41
CA ARG A 593 -15.98 11.17 -8.24
C ARG A 593 -14.96 11.23 -7.11
N CYS A 594 -14.31 10.11 -6.81
CA CYS A 594 -13.24 10.05 -5.80
C CYS A 594 -12.12 11.03 -6.14
N LEU A 595 -11.67 11.05 -7.41
CA LEU A 595 -10.59 11.93 -7.87
C LEU A 595 -10.96 13.43 -7.84
N ASN A 596 -12.21 13.78 -8.20
CA ASN A 596 -12.67 15.17 -8.12
C ASN A 596 -12.85 15.65 -6.67
N THR A 597 -13.12 14.72 -5.74
CA THR A 597 -13.31 15.05 -4.32
C THR A 597 -11.95 15.27 -3.66
N SER A 598 -10.96 14.43 -3.97
CA SER A 598 -9.58 14.63 -3.51
C SER A 598 -8.94 15.91 -4.04
N GLU A 599 -9.24 16.34 -5.28
CA GLU A 599 -8.76 17.62 -5.83
C GLU A 599 -9.41 18.86 -5.15
N ALA A 600 -10.57 18.69 -4.50
CA ALA A 600 -11.33 19.79 -3.90
C ALA A 600 -11.08 19.99 -2.39
N SER A 601 -10.58 18.97 -1.70
CA SER A 601 -10.19 19.05 -0.29
C SER A 601 -8.70 19.37 -0.17
N ASP A 602 -8.35 20.59 0.26
CA ASP A 602 -6.99 20.97 0.69
C ASP A 602 -6.54 20.24 1.99
N ASP A 603 -7.36 19.31 2.50
CA ASP A 603 -7.11 18.51 3.69
C ASP A 603 -6.49 17.16 3.28
N LEU A 604 -5.46 16.73 4.03
CA LEU A 604 -4.63 15.52 3.88
C LEU A 604 -5.37 14.17 3.99
N ASP A 605 -6.67 14.10 3.73
CA ASP A 605 -7.43 12.86 3.82
C ASP A 605 -7.24 12.02 2.54
N ASP A 606 -6.19 11.17 2.53
CA ASP A 606 -5.85 10.13 1.53
C ASP A 606 -6.98 9.13 1.21
N VAL A 607 -8.14 9.25 1.87
CA VAL A 607 -9.30 8.34 1.74
C VAL A 607 -9.85 8.30 0.32
N GLY A 608 -9.84 9.44 -0.39
CA GLY A 608 -10.27 9.50 -1.79
C GLY A 608 -9.36 8.72 -2.75
N ALA A 609 -8.05 8.71 -2.48
CA ALA A 609 -7.06 8.05 -3.32
C ALA A 609 -7.14 6.53 -3.21
N LEU A 610 -7.30 6.00 -1.99
CA LEU A 610 -7.37 4.55 -1.76
C LEU A 610 -8.70 3.96 -2.26
N ALA A 611 -9.81 4.70 -2.17
CA ALA A 611 -11.06 4.35 -2.85
C ALA A 611 -10.93 4.34 -4.39
N ALA A 612 -10.18 5.27 -4.97
CA ALA A 612 -9.90 5.29 -6.41
C ALA A 612 -9.06 4.07 -6.85
N VAL A 613 -8.03 3.69 -6.07
CA VAL A 613 -7.25 2.45 -6.29
C VAL A 613 -8.16 1.22 -6.24
N GLY A 614 -9.04 1.13 -5.23
CA GLY A 614 -10.01 0.05 -5.11
C GLY A 614 -10.89 -0.07 -6.36
N CYS A 615 -11.36 1.06 -6.90
CA CYS A 615 -12.19 1.06 -8.12
C CYS A 615 -11.45 0.45 -9.32
N LEU A 616 -10.17 0.78 -9.49
CA LEU A 616 -9.35 0.23 -10.58
C LEU A 616 -9.05 -1.26 -10.39
N ARG A 617 -8.79 -1.72 -9.16
CA ARG A 617 -8.62 -3.16 -8.88
C ARG A 617 -9.88 -3.97 -9.11
N ALA A 618 -11.04 -3.43 -8.74
CA ALA A 618 -12.32 -4.05 -9.07
C ALA A 618 -12.53 -4.12 -10.59
N ILE A 619 -12.12 -3.09 -11.35
CA ILE A 619 -12.11 -3.12 -12.82
C ILE A 619 -11.16 -4.21 -13.35
N SER A 620 -9.92 -4.31 -12.86
CA SER A 620 -8.97 -5.37 -13.22
C SER A 620 -9.58 -6.76 -12.99
N THR A 621 -10.19 -6.99 -11.84
CA THR A 621 -10.84 -8.27 -11.48
C THR A 621 -11.99 -8.60 -12.41
N ILE A 622 -12.81 -7.60 -12.79
CA ILE A 622 -13.86 -7.78 -13.79
C ILE A 622 -13.26 -8.19 -15.12
N LEU A 623 -12.21 -7.50 -15.59
CA LEU A 623 -11.54 -7.81 -16.86
C LEU A 623 -10.95 -9.23 -16.86
N GLU A 624 -10.33 -9.65 -15.76
CA GLU A 624 -9.82 -11.01 -15.59
C GLU A 624 -10.96 -12.05 -15.63
N SER A 625 -12.07 -11.79 -14.95
CA SER A 625 -13.22 -12.69 -14.91
C SER A 625 -13.89 -12.90 -16.28
N VAL A 626 -13.81 -11.91 -17.17
CA VAL A 626 -14.33 -11.98 -18.54
C VAL A 626 -13.27 -12.30 -19.60
N SER A 627 -12.07 -12.73 -19.18
CA SER A 627 -10.95 -13.10 -20.07
C SER A 627 -11.32 -14.11 -21.16
N SER A 628 -12.29 -15.00 -20.90
CA SER A 628 -12.81 -15.98 -21.86
C SER A 628 -13.76 -15.39 -22.93
N LEU A 629 -14.16 -14.12 -22.81
CA LEU A 629 -15.11 -13.42 -23.66
C LEU A 629 -14.51 -12.15 -24.31
N PRO A 630 -13.62 -12.30 -25.31
CA PRO A 630 -12.94 -11.17 -25.96
C PRO A 630 -13.84 -10.03 -26.47
N GLN A 631 -15.07 -10.33 -26.87
CA GLN A 631 -16.01 -9.31 -27.41
C GLN A 631 -16.36 -8.23 -26.39
N LEU A 632 -16.42 -8.57 -25.09
CA LEU A 632 -16.78 -7.62 -24.03
C LEU A 632 -15.71 -6.54 -23.84
N PHE A 633 -14.43 -6.84 -24.10
CA PHE A 633 -13.34 -5.86 -24.02
C PHE A 633 -13.57 -4.69 -24.99
N VAL A 634 -14.12 -4.95 -26.17
CA VAL A 634 -14.43 -3.90 -27.17
C VAL A 634 -15.55 -2.98 -26.67
N GLU A 635 -16.54 -3.53 -25.97
CA GLU A 635 -17.65 -2.76 -25.40
C GLU A 635 -17.20 -1.95 -24.19
N ILE A 636 -16.31 -2.50 -23.36
CA ILE A 636 -15.80 -1.86 -22.14
C ILE A 636 -14.77 -0.75 -22.45
N GLU A 637 -13.98 -0.90 -23.52
CA GLU A 637 -12.89 0.02 -23.89
C GLU A 637 -13.25 1.51 -23.82
N PRO A 638 -14.37 1.99 -24.42
CA PRO A 638 -14.69 3.42 -24.44
C PRO A 638 -14.93 4.02 -23.05
N THR A 639 -15.25 3.18 -22.07
CA THR A 639 -15.49 3.59 -20.67
C THR A 639 -14.18 3.80 -19.93
N ILE A 640 -13.21 2.89 -20.13
CA ILE A 640 -11.95 2.85 -19.37
C ILE A 640 -10.83 3.64 -20.06
N LEU A 641 -10.85 3.75 -21.39
CA LEU A 641 -9.82 4.46 -22.15
C LEU A 641 -9.55 5.89 -21.67
N PRO A 642 -10.56 6.73 -21.35
CA PRO A 642 -10.30 8.06 -20.80
C PRO A 642 -9.56 8.05 -19.45
N ILE A 643 -9.79 7.03 -18.61
CA ILE A 643 -9.08 6.86 -17.34
C ILE A 643 -7.61 6.54 -17.64
N MET A 644 -7.35 5.57 -18.53
CA MET A 644 -5.97 5.22 -18.91
C MET A 644 -5.23 6.40 -19.54
N GLN A 645 -5.90 7.21 -20.36
CA GLN A 645 -5.28 8.38 -20.98
C GLN A 645 -4.90 9.47 -19.98
N LYS A 646 -5.76 9.76 -18.98
CA LYS A 646 -5.43 10.77 -17.96
C LYS A 646 -4.40 10.22 -16.96
N MET A 647 -4.54 8.97 -16.53
CA MET A 647 -3.76 8.42 -15.42
C MET A 647 -2.40 7.83 -15.83
N LEU A 648 -2.11 7.72 -17.13
CA LEU A 648 -0.75 7.42 -17.60
C LEU A 648 0.15 8.68 -17.68
N THR A 649 -0.32 9.85 -17.24
CA THR A 649 0.48 11.07 -17.10
C THR A 649 0.95 11.24 -15.64
N ALA A 650 1.70 12.31 -15.35
CA ALA A 650 2.12 12.65 -14.00
C ALA A 650 0.93 12.82 -13.02
N ASP A 651 -0.28 13.09 -13.52
CA ASP A 651 -1.49 13.22 -12.69
C ASP A 651 -1.93 11.88 -12.07
N GLY A 652 -1.45 10.75 -12.58
CA GLY A 652 -1.86 9.41 -12.15
C GLY A 652 -0.78 8.61 -11.41
N GLN A 653 0.24 9.26 -10.86
CA GLN A 653 1.37 8.59 -10.22
C GLN A 653 0.95 7.57 -9.13
N ASP A 654 -0.10 7.88 -8.36
CA ASP A 654 -0.57 7.03 -7.25
C ASP A 654 -1.36 5.79 -7.70
N VAL A 655 -1.86 5.77 -8.94
CA VAL A 655 -2.70 4.69 -9.51
C VAL A 655 -2.08 4.05 -10.76
N PHE A 656 -0.82 4.38 -11.06
CA PHE A 656 -0.18 4.05 -12.32
C PHE A 656 -0.04 2.54 -12.55
N GLU A 657 0.23 1.78 -11.49
CA GLU A 657 0.35 0.31 -11.53
C GLU A 657 -0.98 -0.35 -11.92
N GLU A 658 -2.08 0.02 -11.25
CA GLU A 658 -3.42 -0.50 -11.55
C GLU A 658 -3.85 -0.14 -12.99
N VAL A 659 -3.53 1.06 -13.46
CA VAL A 659 -3.84 1.49 -14.84
C VAL A 659 -3.07 0.68 -15.88
N LEU A 660 -1.80 0.36 -15.62
CA LEU A 660 -0.99 -0.49 -16.50
C LEU A 660 -1.46 -1.94 -16.50
N GLU A 661 -1.96 -2.45 -15.37
CA GLU A 661 -2.58 -3.77 -15.29
C GLU A 661 -3.85 -3.84 -16.17
N ILE A 662 -4.73 -2.84 -16.05
CA ILE A 662 -5.90 -2.70 -16.92
C ILE A 662 -5.47 -2.63 -18.40
N ALA A 663 -4.47 -1.81 -18.74
CA ALA A 663 -3.96 -1.71 -20.10
C ALA A 663 -3.41 -3.05 -20.60
N SER A 664 -2.81 -3.85 -19.73
CA SER A 664 -2.31 -5.20 -20.04
C SER A 664 -3.46 -6.13 -20.41
N TYR A 665 -4.54 -6.17 -19.61
CA TYR A 665 -5.72 -6.99 -19.92
C TYR A 665 -6.39 -6.56 -21.22
N MET A 666 -6.58 -5.25 -21.41
CA MET A 666 -7.19 -4.69 -22.63
C MET A 666 -6.37 -5.01 -23.88
N THR A 667 -5.04 -4.95 -23.79
CA THR A 667 -4.15 -5.27 -24.93
C THR A 667 -3.96 -6.76 -25.16
N PHE A 668 -4.14 -7.63 -24.14
CA PHE A 668 -3.92 -9.07 -24.26
C PHE A 668 -5.18 -9.86 -24.65
N TYR A 669 -6.35 -9.57 -24.05
CA TYR A 669 -7.57 -10.35 -24.27
C TYR A 669 -8.47 -9.82 -25.39
N SER A 670 -8.38 -8.53 -25.72
CA SER A 670 -9.17 -7.95 -26.82
C SER A 670 -8.87 -8.65 -28.16
N PRO A 671 -9.85 -8.89 -29.05
CA PRO A 671 -9.63 -9.54 -30.34
C PRO A 671 -8.60 -8.81 -31.22
N ASN A 672 -8.62 -7.47 -31.18
CA ASN A 672 -7.69 -6.60 -31.89
C ASN A 672 -7.39 -5.37 -31.03
N ILE A 673 -6.17 -4.86 -31.11
CA ILE A 673 -5.79 -3.61 -30.44
C ILE A 673 -6.34 -2.43 -31.25
N SER A 674 -7.23 -1.65 -30.64
CA SER A 674 -7.84 -0.48 -31.28
C SER A 674 -6.85 0.68 -31.45
N LEU A 675 -7.17 1.62 -32.34
CA LEU A 675 -6.41 2.88 -32.45
C LEU A 675 -6.50 3.73 -31.17
N GLY A 676 -7.57 3.58 -30.39
CA GLY A 676 -7.71 4.21 -29.09
C GLY A 676 -6.65 3.71 -28.12
N MET A 677 -6.46 2.40 -28.02
CA MET A 677 -5.40 1.81 -27.20
C MET A 677 -4.00 2.22 -27.65
N TRP A 678 -3.75 2.32 -28.96
CA TRP A 678 -2.47 2.81 -29.50
C TRP A 678 -2.15 4.26 -29.11
N SER A 679 -3.14 5.06 -28.68
CA SER A 679 -2.90 6.41 -28.14
C SER A 679 -2.22 6.39 -26.76
N LEU A 680 -2.19 5.25 -26.07
CA LEU A 680 -1.50 5.10 -24.77
C LEU A 680 0.02 4.94 -24.93
N TRP A 681 0.49 4.51 -26.11
CA TRP A 681 1.91 4.27 -26.35
C TRP A 681 2.78 5.51 -26.11
N PRO A 682 2.47 6.70 -26.68
CA PRO A 682 3.26 7.90 -26.42
C PRO A 682 3.27 8.29 -24.93
N LEU A 683 2.16 8.10 -24.21
CA LEU A 683 2.06 8.40 -22.79
C LEU A 683 2.98 7.51 -21.95
N MET A 684 2.99 6.20 -22.22
CA MET A 684 3.90 5.27 -21.54
C MET A 684 5.37 5.59 -21.82
N VAL A 685 5.70 5.98 -23.06
CA VAL A 685 7.06 6.38 -23.44
C VAL A 685 7.49 7.67 -22.74
N GLU A 686 6.61 8.66 -22.68
CA GLU A 686 6.86 9.93 -22.00
C GLU A 686 7.04 9.72 -20.49
N ALA A 687 6.12 8.99 -19.85
CA ALA A 687 6.19 8.66 -18.43
C ALA A 687 7.49 7.94 -18.08
N LEU A 688 7.92 6.97 -18.89
CA LEU A 688 9.14 6.19 -18.67
C LEU A 688 10.41 7.05 -18.70
N VAL A 689 10.43 8.14 -19.47
CA VAL A 689 11.59 9.05 -19.56
C VAL A 689 11.59 10.08 -18.43
N ASP A 690 10.40 10.54 -18.03
CA ASP A 690 10.28 11.70 -17.14
C ASP A 690 10.34 11.30 -15.65
N TRP A 691 9.53 10.34 -15.22
CA TRP A 691 9.37 10.02 -13.79
C TRP A 691 9.09 8.55 -13.46
N ALA A 692 8.63 7.72 -14.42
CA ALA A 692 8.05 6.40 -14.16
C ALA A 692 9.01 5.22 -14.41
N ILE A 693 10.33 5.42 -14.28
CA ILE A 693 11.31 4.36 -14.54
C ILE A 693 11.15 3.14 -13.61
N ASP A 694 10.78 3.39 -12.36
CA ASP A 694 10.53 2.33 -11.38
C ASP A 694 9.36 1.41 -11.78
N PHE A 695 8.45 1.90 -12.63
CA PHE A 695 7.30 1.18 -13.15
C PHE A 695 7.57 0.49 -14.50
N PHE A 696 8.80 0.51 -14.98
CA PHE A 696 9.15 -0.12 -16.26
C PHE A 696 8.78 -1.61 -16.35
N PRO A 697 8.88 -2.43 -15.27
CA PRO A 697 8.36 -3.80 -15.29
C PRO A 697 6.85 -3.90 -15.60
N ASN A 698 6.05 -2.94 -15.13
CA ASN A 698 4.61 -2.89 -15.40
C ASN A 698 4.34 -2.35 -16.82
N ILE A 699 5.10 -1.36 -17.30
CA ILE A 699 5.01 -0.80 -18.67
C ILE A 699 5.41 -1.84 -19.74
N LEU A 700 6.35 -2.73 -19.42
CA LEU A 700 6.82 -3.80 -20.30
C LEU A 700 5.65 -4.65 -20.84
N VAL A 701 4.68 -5.00 -20.00
CA VAL A 701 3.58 -5.92 -20.36
C VAL A 701 2.69 -5.37 -21.47
N PRO A 702 2.07 -4.18 -21.37
CA PRO A 702 1.27 -3.63 -22.45
C PRO A 702 2.13 -3.31 -23.68
N MET A 703 3.39 -2.86 -23.52
CA MET A 703 4.29 -2.60 -24.64
C MET A 703 4.64 -3.87 -25.43
N ASP A 704 4.84 -5.01 -24.75
CA ASP A 704 4.98 -6.32 -25.41
C ASP A 704 3.72 -6.61 -26.23
N ASN A 705 2.53 -6.53 -25.61
CA ASN A 705 1.27 -6.82 -26.29
C ASN A 705 1.07 -5.98 -27.57
N PHE A 706 1.42 -4.69 -27.54
CA PHE A 706 1.42 -3.82 -28.72
C PHE A 706 2.33 -4.33 -29.85
N ILE A 707 3.50 -4.90 -29.52
CA ILE A 707 4.46 -5.42 -30.49
C ILE A 707 4.07 -6.83 -30.96
N SER A 708 3.74 -7.74 -30.04
CA SER A 708 3.49 -9.16 -30.32
C SER A 708 2.12 -9.42 -30.91
N ARG A 709 1.07 -8.72 -30.48
CA ARG A 709 -0.29 -8.85 -31.03
C ARG A 709 -0.60 -7.78 -32.09
N GLY A 710 -0.03 -6.60 -31.94
CA GLY A 710 -0.20 -5.46 -32.84
C GLY A 710 0.87 -5.32 -33.93
N THR A 711 1.64 -6.38 -34.22
CA THR A 711 2.85 -6.35 -35.07
C THR A 711 2.64 -5.64 -36.41
N ALA A 712 1.53 -5.90 -37.09
CA ALA A 712 1.25 -5.27 -38.38
C ALA A 712 1.13 -3.74 -38.28
N HIS A 713 0.48 -3.23 -37.22
CA HIS A 713 0.34 -1.79 -37.00
C HIS A 713 1.67 -1.17 -36.52
N PHE A 714 2.38 -1.84 -35.61
CA PHE A 714 3.71 -1.44 -35.16
C PHE A 714 4.70 -1.27 -36.34
N LEU A 715 4.63 -2.16 -37.34
CA LEU A 715 5.51 -2.12 -38.50
C LEU A 715 5.12 -1.07 -39.55
N THR A 716 3.82 -0.84 -39.74
CA THR A 716 3.30 -0.01 -40.85
C THR A 716 3.04 1.44 -40.47
N CYS A 717 2.77 1.75 -39.20
CA CYS A 717 2.49 3.10 -38.75
C CYS A 717 3.75 3.98 -38.79
N LYS A 718 3.62 5.19 -39.35
CA LYS A 718 4.69 6.20 -39.45
C LYS A 718 4.38 7.51 -38.74
N GLU A 719 3.14 7.68 -38.29
CA GLU A 719 2.67 8.87 -37.58
C GLU A 719 1.78 8.43 -36.40
N PRO A 720 2.36 8.18 -35.21
CA PRO A 720 3.80 8.19 -34.89
C PRO A 720 4.54 6.92 -35.36
N ASP A 721 5.85 7.03 -35.63
CA ASP A 721 6.70 5.87 -35.92
C ASP A 721 7.04 5.14 -34.61
N TYR A 722 6.30 4.08 -34.30
CA TYR A 722 6.46 3.30 -33.07
C TYR A 722 7.82 2.59 -32.97
N GLN A 723 8.42 2.20 -34.09
CA GLN A 723 9.74 1.57 -34.09
C GLN A 723 10.81 2.58 -33.69
N GLN A 724 10.76 3.78 -34.27
CA GLN A 724 11.67 4.87 -33.93
C GLN A 724 11.46 5.34 -32.49
N SER A 725 10.20 5.47 -32.05
CA SER A 725 9.84 5.82 -30.67
C SER A 725 10.44 4.84 -29.66
N LEU A 726 10.29 3.53 -29.89
CA LEU A 726 10.86 2.48 -29.04
C LEU A 726 12.38 2.57 -28.97
N PHE A 727 13.04 2.70 -30.13
CA PHE A 727 14.49 2.81 -30.15
C PHE A 727 14.98 4.05 -29.39
N THR A 728 14.33 5.19 -29.59
CA THR A 728 14.71 6.44 -28.92
C THR A 728 14.59 6.31 -27.41
N VAL A 729 13.48 5.78 -26.87
CA VAL A 729 13.34 5.64 -25.41
C VAL A 729 14.33 4.65 -24.82
N LEU A 730 14.49 3.47 -25.43
CA LEU A 730 15.43 2.46 -24.95
C LEU A 730 16.87 2.95 -25.05
N SER A 731 17.21 3.71 -26.09
CA SER A 731 18.52 4.35 -26.23
C SER A 731 18.77 5.36 -25.13
N THR A 732 17.81 6.24 -24.83
CA THR A 732 17.94 7.23 -23.75
C THR A 732 18.21 6.54 -22.42
N LEU A 733 17.38 5.55 -22.05
CA LEU A 733 17.52 4.83 -20.79
C LEU A 733 18.85 4.07 -20.72
N MET A 734 19.15 3.25 -21.74
CA MET A 734 20.34 2.37 -21.71
C MET A 734 21.66 3.14 -21.78
N THR A 735 21.68 4.35 -22.34
CA THR A 735 22.89 5.19 -22.39
C THR A 735 23.10 6.04 -21.15
N ASP A 736 22.06 6.33 -20.37
CA ASP A 736 22.19 7.05 -19.11
C ASP A 736 23.11 6.29 -18.13
N ARG A 737 23.91 7.05 -17.40
CA ARG A 737 24.86 6.54 -16.38
C ARG A 737 24.32 6.66 -14.96
N ASN A 738 23.25 7.43 -14.77
CA ASN A 738 22.63 7.65 -13.48
C ASN A 738 21.58 6.57 -13.15
N ILE A 739 21.13 5.81 -14.15
CA ILE A 739 20.13 4.73 -14.00
C ILE A 739 20.81 3.42 -13.56
N GLU A 740 20.30 2.85 -12.47
CA GLU A 740 20.79 1.59 -11.90
C GLU A 740 20.49 0.39 -12.81
N ASP A 741 21.20 -0.72 -12.59
CA ASP A 741 21.02 -1.94 -13.38
C ASP A 741 19.64 -2.58 -13.20
N SER A 742 19.02 -2.45 -12.01
CA SER A 742 17.70 -3.02 -11.69
C SER A 742 16.58 -2.41 -12.51
N ASP A 743 16.64 -1.10 -12.73
CA ASP A 743 15.53 -0.34 -13.30
C ASP A 743 15.47 -0.52 -14.83
N ILE A 744 16.57 -1.00 -15.40
CA ILE A 744 16.75 -1.17 -16.85
C ILE A 744 16.50 -2.60 -17.34
N GLU A 745 16.23 -3.55 -16.44
CA GLU A 745 16.07 -4.97 -16.78
C GLU A 745 14.93 -5.22 -17.80
N SER A 746 13.95 -4.32 -17.88
CA SER A 746 12.84 -4.39 -18.84
C SER A 746 13.23 -3.98 -20.26
N ALA A 747 14.24 -3.12 -20.43
CA ALA A 747 14.67 -2.65 -21.75
C ALA A 747 15.18 -3.80 -22.66
N PRO A 748 16.11 -4.67 -22.22
CA PRO A 748 16.53 -5.83 -23.01
C PRO A 748 15.35 -6.71 -23.43
N LYS A 749 14.38 -6.96 -22.53
CA LYS A 749 13.22 -7.81 -22.83
C LYS A 749 12.37 -7.23 -23.96
N LEU A 750 12.13 -5.92 -23.99
CA LEU A 750 11.42 -5.28 -25.13
C LEU A 750 12.18 -5.44 -26.45
N ILE A 751 13.51 -5.35 -26.43
CA ILE A 751 14.32 -5.58 -27.63
C ILE A 751 14.14 -7.03 -28.11
N GLU A 752 14.12 -8.00 -27.19
CA GLU A 752 13.87 -9.41 -27.52
C GLU A 752 12.50 -9.59 -28.19
N VAL A 753 11.44 -8.98 -27.64
CA VAL A 753 10.07 -9.04 -28.20
C VAL A 753 10.05 -8.57 -29.66
N VAL A 754 10.75 -7.48 -29.99
CA VAL A 754 10.85 -6.98 -31.37
C VAL A 754 11.47 -8.03 -32.30
N PHE A 755 12.61 -8.61 -31.94
CA PHE A 755 13.28 -9.58 -32.81
C PHE A 755 12.59 -10.95 -32.87
N GLN A 756 11.83 -11.32 -31.85
CA GLN A 756 11.05 -12.55 -31.83
C GLN A 756 9.80 -12.45 -32.72
N ASN A 757 9.10 -11.31 -32.72
CA ASN A 757 7.83 -11.13 -33.42
C ASN A 757 7.98 -10.53 -34.84
N CYS A 758 8.99 -9.68 -35.08
CA CYS A 758 9.13 -8.94 -36.34
C CYS A 758 10.11 -9.61 -37.34
N LYS A 759 10.23 -10.93 -37.33
CA LYS A 759 11.27 -11.67 -38.08
C LYS A 759 11.33 -11.28 -39.58
N GLY A 760 12.51 -10.83 -40.02
CA GLY A 760 12.79 -10.43 -41.41
C GLY A 760 12.23 -9.07 -41.84
N GLN A 761 11.65 -8.28 -40.93
CA GLN A 761 10.98 -7.00 -41.24
C GLN A 761 11.64 -5.78 -40.57
N VAL A 762 12.65 -5.99 -39.72
CA VAL A 762 13.32 -4.96 -38.90
C VAL A 762 14.84 -4.99 -39.03
N ASP A 763 15.37 -5.38 -40.20
CA ASP A 763 16.82 -5.49 -40.46
C ASP A 763 17.57 -4.19 -40.17
N GLN A 764 16.96 -3.04 -40.46
CA GLN A 764 17.49 -1.71 -40.18
C GLN A 764 17.77 -1.45 -38.69
N TRP A 765 17.12 -2.19 -37.79
CA TRP A 765 17.25 -2.03 -36.35
C TRP A 765 18.26 -2.99 -35.71
N VAL A 766 18.77 -3.97 -36.46
CA VAL A 766 19.77 -4.95 -35.95
C VAL A 766 21.03 -4.24 -35.49
N GLU A 767 21.62 -3.37 -36.31
CA GLU A 767 22.86 -2.67 -35.95
C GLU A 767 22.68 -1.69 -34.79
N PRO A 768 21.68 -0.79 -34.78
CA PRO A 768 21.44 0.13 -33.67
C PRO A 768 21.25 -0.57 -32.31
N TYR A 769 20.37 -1.58 -32.23
CA TYR A 769 20.13 -2.29 -30.98
C TYR A 769 21.32 -3.12 -30.55
N LEU A 770 22.07 -3.71 -31.48
CA LEU A 770 23.27 -4.49 -31.14
C LEU A 770 24.36 -3.61 -30.54
N ARG A 771 24.59 -2.42 -31.11
CA ARG A 771 25.55 -1.44 -30.56
C ARG A 771 25.13 -1.00 -29.16
N LEU A 772 23.86 -0.66 -28.96
CA LEU A 772 23.30 -0.26 -27.67
C LEU A 772 23.46 -1.36 -26.61
N THR A 773 23.15 -2.60 -26.98
CA THR A 773 23.24 -3.78 -26.11
C THR A 773 24.68 -4.04 -25.67
N ILE A 774 25.64 -3.98 -26.59
CA ILE A 774 27.05 -4.24 -26.27
C ILE A 774 27.63 -3.11 -25.39
N ASP A 775 27.29 -1.85 -25.66
CA ASP A 775 27.71 -0.73 -24.82
C ASP A 775 27.20 -0.88 -23.37
N ARG A 776 25.92 -1.21 -23.18
CA ARG A 776 25.39 -1.46 -21.83
C ARG A 776 26.00 -2.72 -21.19
N LEU A 777 26.27 -3.77 -21.97
CA LEU A 777 26.87 -5.02 -21.46
C LEU A 777 28.25 -4.78 -20.83
N GLN A 778 29.04 -3.85 -21.39
CA GLN A 778 30.36 -3.50 -20.85
C GLN A 778 30.28 -2.74 -19.53
N ARG A 779 29.18 -1.99 -19.29
CA ARG A 779 28.97 -1.17 -18.08
C ARG A 779 28.19 -1.88 -16.99
N ALA A 780 27.39 -2.89 -17.34
CA ALA A 780 26.56 -3.63 -16.40
C ALA A 780 27.41 -4.23 -15.26
N GLU A 781 26.89 -4.15 -14.04
CA GLU A 781 27.51 -4.71 -12.85
C GLU A 781 26.86 -6.05 -12.50
N THR A 782 25.54 -6.12 -12.61
CA THR A 782 24.74 -7.28 -12.21
C THR A 782 24.83 -8.43 -13.21
N SER A 783 24.90 -9.66 -12.68
CA SER A 783 24.96 -10.89 -13.49
C SER A 783 23.65 -11.14 -14.26
N TYR A 784 22.54 -10.65 -13.72
CA TYR A 784 21.22 -10.83 -14.31
C TYR A 784 21.01 -9.93 -15.53
N LEU A 785 21.33 -8.63 -15.44
CA LEU A 785 21.28 -7.74 -16.60
C LEU A 785 22.23 -8.20 -17.71
N LYS A 786 23.44 -8.65 -17.36
CA LYS A 786 24.37 -9.27 -18.33
C LYS A 786 23.75 -10.45 -19.05
N SER A 787 23.00 -11.29 -18.32
CA SER A 787 22.33 -12.45 -18.92
C SER A 787 21.25 -12.02 -19.90
N LEU A 788 20.45 -11.00 -19.57
CA LEU A 788 19.42 -10.44 -20.47
C LEU A 788 20.03 -9.80 -21.71
N LEU A 789 21.11 -9.02 -21.57
CA LEU A 789 21.79 -8.41 -22.72
C LEU A 789 22.40 -9.45 -23.67
N ILE A 790 22.89 -10.57 -23.14
CA ILE A 790 23.32 -11.70 -23.97
C ILE A 790 22.14 -12.40 -24.63
N GLN A 791 20.97 -12.49 -23.98
CA GLN A 791 19.75 -13.01 -24.60
C GLN A 791 19.29 -12.14 -25.78
N VAL A 792 19.44 -10.81 -25.70
CA VAL A 792 19.22 -9.92 -26.85
C VAL A 792 20.12 -10.30 -28.03
N VAL A 793 21.43 -10.51 -27.80
CA VAL A 793 22.36 -10.96 -28.85
C VAL A 793 21.95 -12.32 -29.42
N ALA A 794 21.54 -13.26 -28.57
CA ALA A 794 21.06 -14.58 -28.99
C ALA A 794 19.80 -14.49 -29.86
N ASN A 795 18.83 -13.62 -29.50
CA ASN A 795 17.63 -13.37 -30.30
C ASN A 795 17.97 -12.72 -31.66
N MET A 796 18.93 -11.79 -31.71
CA MET A 796 19.39 -11.21 -32.98
C MET A 796 20.05 -12.26 -33.89
N LEU A 797 20.87 -13.14 -33.32
CA LEU A 797 21.46 -14.27 -34.07
C LEU A 797 20.39 -15.24 -34.57
N TYR A 798 19.33 -15.49 -33.79
CA TYR A 798 18.21 -16.31 -34.22
C TYR A 798 17.33 -15.61 -35.29
N TYR A 799 17.23 -14.29 -35.22
CA TYR A 799 16.53 -13.44 -36.19
C TYR A 799 17.22 -13.49 -37.56
N ASN A 800 18.51 -13.13 -37.63
CA ASN A 800 19.29 -13.15 -38.87
C ASN A 800 20.81 -13.32 -38.56
N PRO A 801 21.32 -14.56 -38.54
CA PRO A 801 22.69 -14.82 -38.10
C PRO A 801 23.75 -14.20 -39.01
N GLY A 802 23.50 -14.12 -40.33
CA GLY A 802 24.44 -13.54 -41.28
C GLY A 802 24.58 -12.02 -41.11
N LEU A 803 23.46 -11.32 -40.94
CA LEU A 803 23.45 -9.87 -40.71
C LEU A 803 24.10 -9.53 -39.36
N THR A 804 23.68 -10.20 -38.28
CA THR A 804 24.20 -9.94 -36.92
C THR A 804 25.70 -10.23 -36.82
N LEU A 805 26.18 -11.35 -37.36
CA LEU A 805 27.63 -11.61 -37.41
C LEU A 805 28.38 -10.58 -38.27
N GLY A 806 27.81 -10.17 -39.40
CA GLY A 806 28.37 -9.11 -40.24
C GLY A 806 28.59 -7.83 -39.45
N VAL A 807 27.60 -7.40 -38.65
CA VAL A 807 27.72 -6.22 -37.78
C VAL A 807 28.76 -6.45 -36.67
N LEU A 808 28.78 -7.62 -36.01
CA LEU A 808 29.76 -7.95 -34.97
C LEU A 808 31.21 -7.96 -35.49
N HIS A 809 31.42 -8.46 -36.71
CA HIS A 809 32.73 -8.45 -37.36
C HIS A 809 33.14 -7.03 -37.77
N ASN A 810 32.24 -6.26 -38.37
CA ASN A 810 32.51 -4.88 -38.79
C ASN A 810 32.81 -3.94 -37.62
N THR A 811 32.24 -4.21 -36.45
CA THR A 811 32.50 -3.46 -35.21
C THR A 811 33.71 -3.97 -34.42
N GLY A 812 34.28 -5.13 -34.78
CA GLY A 812 35.41 -5.73 -34.07
C GLY A 812 35.05 -6.29 -32.68
N LEU A 813 33.76 -6.47 -32.38
CA LEU A 813 33.26 -6.85 -31.05
C LEU A 813 32.92 -8.35 -30.94
N ALA A 814 32.98 -9.10 -32.05
CA ALA A 814 32.58 -10.51 -32.10
C ALA A 814 33.28 -11.38 -31.04
N SER A 815 34.62 -11.35 -30.98
CA SER A 815 35.38 -12.17 -30.01
C SER A 815 35.02 -11.83 -28.57
N THR A 816 34.91 -10.54 -28.26
CA THR A 816 34.59 -10.04 -26.92
C THR A 816 33.23 -10.55 -26.43
N VAL A 817 32.21 -10.47 -27.28
CA VAL A 817 30.85 -10.89 -26.94
C VAL A 817 30.78 -12.41 -26.75
N PHE A 818 31.36 -13.19 -27.65
CA PHE A 818 31.36 -14.65 -27.55
C PHE A 818 32.18 -15.17 -26.36
N ASP A 819 33.37 -14.61 -26.10
CA ASP A 819 34.17 -15.00 -24.95
C ASP A 819 33.44 -14.67 -23.63
N HIS A 820 32.77 -13.52 -23.54
CA HIS A 820 31.97 -13.17 -22.37
C HIS A 820 30.78 -14.13 -22.20
N TRP A 821 30.04 -14.42 -23.27
CA TRP A 821 28.92 -15.36 -23.24
C TRP A 821 29.36 -16.76 -22.80
N PHE A 822 30.43 -17.31 -23.39
CA PHE A 822 30.94 -18.63 -23.01
C PHE A 822 31.46 -18.66 -21.57
N GLN A 823 32.10 -17.58 -21.10
CA GLN A 823 32.51 -17.47 -19.70
C GLN A 823 31.29 -17.52 -18.77
N MET A 824 30.22 -16.79 -19.08
CA MET A 824 28.99 -16.79 -18.29
C MET A 824 28.30 -18.17 -18.25
N LEU A 825 28.32 -18.90 -19.37
CA LEU A 825 27.79 -20.27 -19.45
C LEU A 825 28.57 -21.28 -18.60
N GLN A 826 29.88 -21.06 -18.45
CA GLN A 826 30.76 -21.94 -17.67
C GLN A 826 30.75 -21.63 -16.17
N GLN A 827 30.30 -20.44 -15.76
CA GLN A 827 30.25 -20.05 -14.34
C GLN A 827 29.24 -20.91 -13.56
N LYS A 828 29.72 -21.51 -12.47
CA LYS A 828 28.91 -22.32 -11.55
C LYS A 828 28.95 -21.74 -10.13
N ARG A 829 27.84 -21.89 -9.40
CA ARG A 829 27.76 -21.58 -7.96
C ARG A 829 28.50 -22.64 -7.14
N LYS A 830 28.75 -22.34 -5.86
CA LYS A 830 29.33 -23.31 -4.90
C LYS A 830 28.52 -24.61 -4.79
N SER A 831 27.23 -24.57 -5.09
CA SER A 831 26.32 -25.73 -5.15
C SER A 831 26.44 -26.57 -6.43
N GLY A 832 27.29 -26.20 -7.40
CA GLY A 832 27.43 -26.89 -8.68
C GLY A 832 26.40 -26.52 -9.75
N LEU A 833 25.36 -25.74 -9.39
CA LEU A 833 24.35 -25.23 -10.32
C LEU A 833 24.87 -24.07 -11.18
N PRO A 834 24.30 -23.83 -12.37
CA PRO A 834 24.63 -22.68 -13.22
C PRO A 834 24.47 -21.35 -12.47
N ALA A 835 25.44 -20.44 -12.61
CA ALA A 835 25.36 -19.12 -12.00
C ALA A 835 24.45 -18.17 -12.80
N ASN A 836 24.41 -18.34 -14.12
CA ASN A 836 23.67 -17.52 -15.10
C ASN A 836 22.68 -18.38 -15.90
N PHE A 837 21.76 -17.75 -16.64
CA PHE A 837 20.75 -18.40 -17.49
C PHE A 837 19.99 -19.51 -16.74
N LYS A 838 19.33 -19.12 -15.65
CA LYS A 838 18.70 -20.07 -14.73
C LYS A 838 17.32 -20.50 -15.20
N ARG A 839 16.58 -19.59 -15.85
CA ARG A 839 15.21 -19.83 -16.29
C ARG A 839 15.21 -20.77 -17.49
N GLU A 840 14.12 -21.49 -17.67
CA GLU A 840 13.92 -22.34 -18.84
C GLU A 840 14.05 -21.50 -20.13
N HIS A 841 13.38 -20.35 -20.16
CA HIS A 841 13.40 -19.40 -21.27
C HIS A 841 14.84 -18.98 -21.66
N ASP A 842 15.65 -18.55 -20.68
CA ASP A 842 17.02 -18.10 -20.90
C ASP A 842 17.86 -19.12 -21.68
N LYS A 843 17.73 -20.41 -21.30
CA LYS A 843 18.46 -21.52 -21.91
C LYS A 843 17.95 -21.79 -23.32
N LYS A 844 16.63 -21.73 -23.53
CA LYS A 844 16.00 -21.92 -24.84
C LYS A 844 16.47 -20.86 -25.83
N VAL A 845 16.42 -19.57 -25.45
CA VAL A 845 16.87 -18.45 -26.27
C VAL A 845 18.36 -18.61 -26.63
N CYS A 846 19.21 -18.92 -25.65
CA CYS A 846 20.63 -19.15 -25.91
C CYS A 846 20.87 -20.34 -26.85
N CYS A 847 20.14 -21.44 -26.71
CA CYS A 847 20.23 -22.59 -27.62
C CYS A 847 19.87 -22.21 -29.04
N LEU A 848 18.77 -21.48 -29.23
CA LEU A 848 18.30 -21.06 -30.55
C LEU A 848 19.30 -20.12 -31.23
N GLY A 849 19.86 -19.15 -30.49
CA GLY A 849 20.87 -18.23 -31.00
C GLY A 849 22.20 -18.89 -31.38
N LEU A 850 22.67 -19.87 -30.59
CA LEU A 850 23.89 -20.60 -30.94
C LEU A 850 23.67 -21.61 -32.07
N THR A 851 22.49 -22.23 -32.13
CA THR A 851 22.15 -23.19 -33.20
C THR A 851 22.00 -22.48 -34.56
N SER A 852 21.53 -21.24 -34.59
CA SER A 852 21.41 -20.48 -35.85
C SER A 852 22.78 -20.21 -36.50
N LEU A 853 23.85 -20.11 -35.72
CA LEU A 853 25.23 -20.00 -36.23
C LEU A 853 25.68 -21.26 -36.98
N LEU A 854 25.21 -22.44 -36.56
CA LEU A 854 25.54 -23.72 -37.20
C LEU A 854 24.88 -23.86 -38.58
N ALA A 855 23.83 -23.08 -38.85
CA ALA A 855 23.13 -23.10 -40.13
C ALA A 855 23.79 -22.23 -41.21
N LEU A 856 24.87 -21.50 -40.88
CA LEU A 856 25.56 -20.63 -41.83
C LEU A 856 26.44 -21.43 -42.82
N PRO A 857 26.58 -20.97 -44.09
CA PRO A 857 27.46 -21.59 -45.07
C PRO A 857 28.94 -21.55 -44.61
N GLY A 858 29.68 -22.64 -44.87
CA GLY A 858 31.08 -22.79 -44.46
C GLY A 858 31.99 -21.66 -44.94
N GLY A 859 32.85 -21.15 -44.04
CA GLY A 859 33.83 -20.09 -44.31
C GLY A 859 33.51 -18.71 -43.70
N GLN A 860 32.33 -18.52 -43.09
CA GLN A 860 31.96 -17.26 -42.42
C GLN A 860 32.34 -17.21 -40.94
N PHE A 861 32.80 -18.33 -40.37
CA PHE A 861 33.14 -18.47 -38.96
C PHE A 861 34.42 -19.31 -38.80
N PRO A 862 35.37 -18.95 -37.90
CA PRO A 862 36.59 -19.73 -37.68
C PRO A 862 36.27 -21.14 -37.13
N ASP A 863 36.96 -22.18 -37.65
CA ASP A 863 36.72 -23.58 -37.27
C ASP A 863 36.87 -23.85 -35.76
N GLU A 864 37.82 -23.18 -35.10
CA GLU A 864 38.03 -23.30 -33.64
C GLU A 864 36.87 -22.69 -32.83
N ALA A 865 36.29 -21.60 -33.32
CA ALA A 865 35.14 -20.96 -32.69
C ALA A 865 33.87 -21.81 -32.87
N LEU A 866 33.73 -22.49 -34.02
CA LEU A 866 32.63 -23.40 -34.31
C LEU A 866 32.60 -24.59 -33.31
N GLN A 867 33.77 -25.13 -32.93
CA GLN A 867 33.86 -26.18 -31.92
C GLN A 867 33.38 -25.72 -30.54
N ARG A 868 33.73 -24.49 -30.13
CA ARG A 868 33.22 -23.89 -28.89
C ARG A 868 31.71 -23.68 -28.91
N VAL A 869 31.17 -23.13 -30.01
CA VAL A 869 29.73 -22.95 -30.19
C VAL A 869 29.01 -24.30 -30.10
N PHE A 870 29.49 -25.32 -30.80
CA PHE A 870 28.90 -26.65 -30.79
C PHE A 870 28.89 -27.27 -29.39
N ARG A 871 30.00 -27.17 -28.66
CA ARG A 871 30.11 -27.68 -27.28
C ARG A 871 29.15 -26.96 -26.33
N ALA A 872 29.14 -25.63 -26.35
CA ALA A 872 28.26 -24.82 -25.52
C ALA A 872 26.77 -25.10 -25.81
N THR A 873 26.42 -25.28 -27.08
CA THR A 873 25.05 -25.63 -27.49
C THR A 873 24.63 -26.99 -26.92
N LEU A 874 25.49 -28.01 -27.01
CA LEU A 874 25.20 -29.32 -26.44
C LEU A 874 25.03 -29.27 -24.91
N ASP A 875 25.93 -28.58 -24.20
CA ASP A 875 25.87 -28.48 -22.74
C ASP A 875 24.58 -27.75 -22.30
N LEU A 876 24.16 -26.69 -23.02
CA LEU A 876 22.89 -25.99 -22.80
C LEU A 876 21.67 -26.85 -23.09
N LEU A 877 21.65 -27.61 -24.20
CA LEU A 877 20.54 -28.49 -24.55
C LEU A 877 20.33 -29.60 -23.51
N VAL A 878 21.43 -30.16 -22.96
CA VAL A 878 21.36 -31.12 -21.86
C VAL A 878 20.79 -30.47 -20.60
N ALA A 879 21.26 -29.27 -20.25
CA ALA A 879 20.76 -28.53 -19.09
C ALA A 879 19.28 -28.12 -19.23
N TYR A 880 18.84 -27.79 -20.44
CA TYR A 880 17.46 -27.47 -20.78
C TYR A 880 16.56 -28.71 -20.66
N LYS A 881 16.97 -29.83 -21.27
CA LYS A 881 16.25 -31.10 -21.19
C LYS A 881 16.07 -31.58 -19.74
N ASN A 882 17.12 -31.49 -18.93
CA ASN A 882 17.06 -31.90 -17.53
C ASN A 882 16.06 -31.04 -16.74
N GLN A 883 16.04 -29.73 -16.97
CA GLN A 883 15.11 -28.82 -16.30
C GLN A 883 13.65 -29.11 -16.68
N ILE A 884 13.35 -29.34 -17.97
CA ILE A 884 12.00 -29.73 -18.40
C ILE A 884 11.58 -31.06 -17.74
N ALA A 885 12.49 -32.02 -17.66
CA ALA A 885 12.21 -33.32 -17.06
C ALA A 885 12.00 -33.24 -15.53
N GLU A 886 12.61 -32.28 -14.85
CA GLU A 886 12.37 -31.98 -13.43
C GLU A 886 11.01 -31.29 -13.24
N ALA A 887 10.72 -30.27 -14.05
CA ALA A 887 9.44 -29.56 -14.00
C ALA A 887 8.23 -30.47 -14.28
N ALA A 888 8.38 -31.42 -15.22
CA ALA A 888 7.34 -32.41 -15.53
C ALA A 888 7.07 -33.39 -14.36
N LYS A 889 8.09 -33.68 -13.54
CA LYS A 889 7.93 -34.52 -12.34
C LYS A 889 7.29 -33.77 -11.19
N GLU A 890 7.64 -32.49 -11.01
CA GLU A 890 7.01 -31.63 -10.00
C GLU A 890 5.52 -31.45 -10.31
N THR A 891 5.15 -31.25 -11.58
CA THR A 891 3.73 -31.21 -11.97
C THR A 891 3.01 -32.53 -11.69
N GLU A 892 3.61 -33.70 -11.99
CA GLU A 892 3.01 -35.00 -11.64
C GLU A 892 2.81 -35.18 -10.13
N VAL A 893 3.73 -34.68 -9.30
CA VAL A 893 3.65 -34.74 -7.83
C VAL A 893 2.61 -33.75 -7.30
N ASP A 894 2.48 -32.56 -7.88
CA ASP A 894 1.44 -31.60 -7.52
C ASP A 894 0.04 -32.09 -7.91
N TYR A 895 -0.14 -32.75 -9.06
CA TYR A 895 -1.40 -33.41 -9.40
C TYR A 895 -1.74 -34.59 -8.46
N GLU A 896 -0.73 -35.33 -7.95
CA GLU A 896 -0.93 -36.39 -6.94
C GLU A 896 -1.20 -35.84 -5.53
N ASN A 897 -0.65 -34.67 -5.20
CA ASN A 897 -0.88 -33.98 -3.92
C ASN A 897 -2.20 -33.22 -3.90
N GLU A 898 -2.65 -32.63 -5.02
CA GLU A 898 -3.98 -32.01 -5.14
C GLU A 898 -5.12 -33.04 -5.01
N LEU A 899 -4.88 -34.31 -5.36
CA LEU A 899 -5.84 -35.38 -5.16
C LEU A 899 -5.87 -35.93 -3.72
N ASN A 900 -4.82 -35.67 -2.93
CA ASN A 900 -4.65 -36.23 -1.57
C ASN A 900 -4.54 -35.16 -0.44
N GLY A 901 -4.56 -33.87 -0.77
CA GLY A 901 -4.29 -32.75 0.15
C GLY A 901 -5.51 -32.10 0.80
N LEU A 902 -6.51 -32.89 1.19
CA LEU A 902 -7.53 -32.45 2.16
C LEU A 902 -7.25 -33.08 3.52
N GLU A 903 -6.13 -32.74 4.15
CA GLU A 903 -5.97 -32.74 5.61
C GLU A 903 -4.60 -32.17 6.03
N SER A 904 -4.66 -31.22 6.98
CA SER A 904 -3.59 -30.64 7.82
C SER A 904 -2.45 -29.83 7.18
N ASP A 905 -2.55 -28.50 7.30
CA ASP A 905 -1.41 -27.63 7.56
C ASP A 905 -1.72 -26.81 8.83
N GLU A 906 -1.40 -27.39 9.98
CA GLU A 906 -1.10 -26.65 11.22
C GLU A 906 0.42 -26.61 11.38
N ASP A 907 0.91 -25.45 11.82
CA ASP A 907 2.25 -25.15 12.33
C ASP A 907 3.37 -24.85 11.31
N ASP A 908 3.63 -23.55 11.12
CA ASP A 908 5.00 -23.01 11.16
C ASP A 908 4.95 -21.54 11.64
N ASP A 909 5.00 -21.38 12.97
CA ASP A 909 5.37 -20.16 13.67
C ASP A 909 6.87 -19.90 13.47
N ASP A 910 7.24 -18.83 12.74
CA ASP A 910 8.58 -18.23 12.85
C ASP A 910 8.49 -16.73 13.18
N ASP A 911 9.35 -16.36 14.12
CA ASP A 911 9.27 -15.26 15.07
C ASP A 911 9.77 -13.95 14.44
N GLY A 912 8.85 -13.05 14.10
CA GLY A 912 9.13 -11.77 13.43
C GLY A 912 8.85 -10.54 14.30
N SER A 913 9.66 -10.31 15.33
CA SER A 913 9.89 -9.05 16.08
C SER A 913 8.89 -7.90 15.82
N ASP A 914 7.82 -7.84 16.62
CA ASP A 914 6.84 -6.75 16.69
C ASP A 914 7.47 -5.39 17.06
N GLY A 915 7.45 -4.45 16.11
CA GLY A 915 7.72 -3.03 16.35
C GLY A 915 6.47 -2.31 16.85
N GLU A 916 6.38 -2.12 18.18
CA GLU A 916 5.28 -1.44 18.87
C GLU A 916 4.99 -0.02 18.34
N MET A 917 3.70 0.24 18.15
CA MET A 917 3.10 1.51 17.75
C MET A 917 3.31 2.61 18.79
N GLY A 918 3.78 3.77 18.34
CA GLY A 918 3.64 5.04 19.05
C GLY A 918 3.53 6.17 18.04
N MET A 919 2.34 6.75 17.91
CA MET A 919 2.07 7.98 17.17
C MET A 919 1.14 8.84 18.04
N ASP A 920 1.53 10.10 18.28
CA ASP A 920 0.67 11.10 18.90
C ASP A 920 0.76 12.42 18.11
N ASP A 921 -0.42 12.97 17.83
CA ASP A 921 -0.80 14.38 17.77
C ASP A 921 0.33 15.42 17.67
N THR A 922 0.79 15.69 16.45
CA THR A 922 1.01 17.06 15.95
C THR A 922 0.97 17.06 14.44
N GLU A 923 0.21 18.01 13.87
CA GLU A 923 0.30 18.54 12.50
C GLU A 923 1.69 18.32 11.88
N GLU A 924 1.70 17.78 10.65
CA GLU A 924 2.80 17.16 9.87
C GLU A 924 2.84 15.63 9.97
N GLY A 925 1.78 14.98 9.46
CA GLY A 925 1.81 13.60 8.98
C GLY A 925 2.06 13.62 7.47
N ASP A 926 3.00 12.80 6.99
CA ASP A 926 3.07 12.39 5.57
C ASP A 926 4.07 11.23 5.39
N GLU A 927 5.27 11.30 5.95
CA GLU A 927 6.32 10.33 5.55
C GLU A 927 6.24 8.95 6.23
N ALA A 928 5.76 8.88 7.47
CA ALA A 928 5.71 7.62 8.23
C ALA A 928 4.42 6.82 7.96
N GLU A 929 3.37 7.51 7.53
CA GLU A 929 2.07 6.95 7.12
C GLU A 929 2.19 6.28 5.75
N SER A 930 2.83 6.96 4.78
CA SER A 930 3.15 6.41 3.45
C SER A 930 3.99 5.13 3.52
N LYS A 931 5.00 5.05 4.40
CA LYS A 931 5.83 3.84 4.55
C LYS A 931 5.10 2.66 5.21
N LYS A 932 4.10 2.92 6.05
CA LYS A 932 3.31 1.89 6.72
C LYS A 932 2.20 1.37 5.80
N LEU A 933 1.54 2.26 5.05
CA LEU A 933 0.61 1.93 3.97
C LEU A 933 1.30 1.17 2.84
N LYS A 934 2.49 1.59 2.39
CA LYS A 934 3.30 0.85 1.40
C LYS A 934 3.71 -0.55 1.90
N LYS A 935 3.98 -0.73 3.20
CA LYS A 935 4.28 -2.05 3.78
C LYS A 935 3.05 -2.95 3.93
N LEU A 936 1.89 -2.37 4.27
CA LEU A 936 0.63 -3.12 4.37
C LEU A 936 0.12 -3.51 2.96
N ALA A 937 0.21 -2.59 2.00
CA ALA A 937 -0.02 -2.82 0.57
C ALA A 937 0.95 -3.88 0.03
N ALA A 938 2.24 -3.83 0.38
CA ALA A 938 3.20 -4.86 0.00
C ALA A 938 2.93 -6.22 0.68
N GLN A 939 2.37 -6.25 1.90
CA GLN A 939 1.95 -7.50 2.56
C GLN A 939 0.66 -8.07 1.96
N LEU A 940 -0.26 -7.23 1.51
CA LEU A 940 -1.47 -7.61 0.79
C LEU A 940 -1.16 -8.09 -0.64
N CYS A 941 -0.26 -7.41 -1.38
CA CYS A 941 0.28 -7.88 -2.66
C CYS A 941 1.02 -9.22 -2.51
N ARG A 942 1.77 -9.44 -1.42
CA ARG A 942 2.40 -10.75 -1.13
C ARG A 942 1.39 -11.86 -0.82
N ARG A 943 0.20 -11.52 -0.32
CA ARG A 943 -0.91 -12.47 -0.11
C ARG A 943 -1.63 -12.79 -1.42
N GLN A 944 -1.78 -11.82 -2.33
CA GLN A 944 -2.27 -12.03 -3.71
C GLN A 944 -1.30 -12.92 -4.52
N MET A 945 0.02 -12.73 -4.40
CA MET A 945 1.02 -13.60 -5.05
C MET A 945 1.01 -15.08 -4.59
N ARG A 946 0.34 -15.40 -3.47
CA ARG A 946 0.25 -16.77 -2.93
C ARG A 946 -1.06 -17.49 -3.28
N ARG A 947 -2.04 -16.81 -3.89
CA ARG A 947 -3.34 -17.40 -4.27
C ARG A 947 -3.69 -17.00 -5.70
N GLY A 948 -3.20 -17.78 -6.67
CA GLY A 948 -3.85 -17.97 -7.96
C GLY A 948 -3.78 -16.86 -9.01
N GLY A 949 -3.29 -15.66 -8.70
CA GLY A 949 -2.87 -14.73 -9.76
C GLY A 949 -1.72 -15.36 -10.56
N PRO A 950 -1.56 -15.08 -11.86
CA PRO A 950 -0.53 -15.73 -12.66
C PRO A 950 0.82 -15.41 -12.01
N ALA A 951 1.62 -16.44 -11.72
CA ALA A 951 2.99 -16.19 -11.32
C ALA A 951 3.63 -15.30 -12.41
N PRO A 952 4.62 -14.45 -12.10
CA PRO A 952 5.41 -13.82 -13.15
C PRO A 952 5.87 -14.89 -14.17
N GLY A 953 6.17 -16.10 -13.71
CA GLY A 953 6.46 -17.27 -14.56
C GLY A 953 5.34 -17.74 -15.49
N ASP A 954 4.06 -17.58 -15.12
CA ASP A 954 2.90 -18.01 -15.91
C ASP A 954 2.37 -16.90 -16.84
N LEU A 955 2.62 -15.63 -16.50
CA LEU A 955 2.52 -14.49 -17.44
C LEU A 955 3.72 -14.44 -18.42
N PHE A 956 4.84 -15.08 -18.08
CA PHE A 956 5.96 -15.36 -19.01
C PHE A 956 5.72 -16.60 -19.89
N ALA A 957 4.53 -17.21 -19.85
CA ALA A 957 4.07 -18.06 -20.94
C ALA A 957 3.72 -17.15 -22.14
N LEU A 958 4.73 -16.84 -22.95
CA LEU A 958 4.57 -16.25 -24.28
C LEU A 958 3.45 -17.00 -25.04
N PRO A 959 2.65 -16.32 -25.89
CA PRO A 959 1.73 -16.97 -26.81
C PRO A 959 2.55 -17.79 -27.84
N GLY A 960 2.82 -19.04 -27.46
CA GLY A 960 3.69 -19.96 -28.17
C GLY A 960 3.64 -21.39 -27.63
N GLU A 961 2.99 -21.65 -26.48
CA GLU A 961 2.71 -23.02 -26.00
C GLU A 961 1.54 -23.70 -26.73
N CYS A 962 1.05 -23.12 -27.82
CA CYS A 962 0.19 -23.79 -28.78
C CYS A 962 0.89 -23.92 -30.14
N TRP A 963 2.08 -24.52 -30.18
CA TRP A 963 2.35 -25.44 -31.28
C TRP A 963 1.44 -26.63 -31.02
N THR A 964 0.30 -26.67 -31.71
CA THR A 964 -0.63 -27.82 -31.75
C THR A 964 0.12 -29.13 -31.53
N LYS A 965 -0.33 -29.95 -30.58
CA LYS A 965 0.15 -31.30 -30.23
C LYS A 965 0.31 -32.27 -31.42
N ASP A 966 -0.04 -31.87 -32.64
CA ASP A 966 -0.06 -32.68 -33.86
C ASP A 966 1.21 -32.63 -34.73
N LYS A 967 2.34 -32.02 -34.29
CA LYS A 967 3.60 -32.07 -35.06
C LYS A 967 4.87 -32.48 -34.29
N ILE A 968 4.73 -33.18 -33.17
CA ILE A 968 5.86 -33.88 -32.51
C ILE A 968 5.85 -35.36 -32.90
N LEU A 969 5.89 -35.63 -34.20
CA LEU A 969 5.98 -36.99 -34.75
C LEU A 969 6.89 -37.01 -35.98
N PHE A 970 8.04 -36.33 -35.92
CA PHE A 970 9.13 -36.55 -36.89
C PHE A 970 10.48 -36.13 -36.28
N PHE A 971 10.97 -36.89 -35.31
CA PHE A 971 12.41 -37.02 -35.01
C PHE A 971 12.64 -38.33 -34.23
N GLU A 972 12.46 -39.47 -34.89
CA GLU A 972 13.11 -40.71 -34.48
C GLU A 972 14.54 -40.70 -35.01
N LEU A 973 15.51 -40.59 -34.11
CA LEU A 973 16.90 -40.96 -34.36
C LEU A 973 17.00 -42.49 -34.39
N ALA A 974 17.18 -43.08 -35.57
CA ALA A 974 17.68 -44.45 -35.70
C ALA A 974 19.23 -44.46 -35.72
N PRO A 975 19.89 -45.49 -35.16
CA PRO A 975 21.26 -45.38 -34.65
C PRO A 975 22.35 -45.60 -35.72
N ALA A 976 23.49 -44.98 -35.48
CA ALA A 976 24.71 -45.13 -36.26
C ALA A 976 25.23 -46.57 -36.28
N SER A 977 25.58 -47.07 -37.46
CA SER A 977 26.56 -48.14 -37.62
C SER A 977 27.54 -47.85 -38.77
N CYS A 978 28.82 -47.87 -38.40
CA CYS A 978 30.00 -48.19 -39.21
C CYS A 978 30.49 -47.20 -40.28
N PHE A 979 31.51 -46.41 -39.89
CA PHE A 979 32.60 -45.99 -40.79
C PHE A 979 33.51 -47.19 -41.10
N GLY A 980 33.81 -47.42 -42.38
CA GLY A 980 34.72 -48.48 -42.83
C GLY A 980 35.08 -48.40 -44.31
N LEU A 981 36.10 -47.57 -44.61
CA LEU A 981 37.11 -47.66 -45.68
C LEU A 981 36.79 -48.36 -47.03
N ALA A 982 36.86 -47.51 -48.06
CA ALA A 982 37.68 -47.66 -49.27
C ALA A 982 37.42 -48.76 -50.32
N THR A 983 37.49 -48.27 -51.56
CA THR A 983 38.08 -48.84 -52.79
C THR A 983 37.19 -49.58 -53.81
N VAL A 984 37.19 -48.96 -55.01
CA VAL A 984 37.13 -49.52 -56.39
C VAL A 984 35.86 -50.23 -56.85
N GLY A 985 35.33 -49.78 -57.99
CA GLY A 985 34.74 -50.71 -58.95
C GLY A 985 33.55 -50.21 -59.75
N PHE A 986 33.82 -49.38 -60.76
CA PHE A 986 33.26 -49.44 -62.11
C PHE A 986 31.82 -49.98 -62.34
N ASN A 987 31.05 -49.09 -62.95
CA ASN A 987 30.25 -49.29 -64.17
C ASN A 987 28.81 -49.85 -64.10
N LEU A 988 27.92 -49.01 -64.65
CA LEU A 988 27.04 -49.24 -65.82
C LEU A 988 25.53 -49.08 -65.58
N ILE A 989 25.00 -48.06 -66.30
CA ILE A 989 23.67 -47.92 -66.92
C ILE A 989 22.57 -47.40 -65.97
N GLY A 990 21.91 -46.25 -66.17
CA GLY A 990 21.86 -45.34 -67.31
C GLY A 990 21.30 -43.94 -66.94
N ARG A 991 21.68 -42.98 -67.79
CA ARG A 991 21.46 -41.52 -67.85
C ARG A 991 19.98 -41.07 -67.98
N PRO A 992 19.63 -39.75 -67.96
CA PRO A 992 20.51 -38.54 -67.90
C PRO A 992 20.14 -37.47 -66.84
N LEU A 993 21.14 -36.61 -66.59
CA LEU A 993 21.04 -35.24 -66.08
C LEU A 993 20.21 -34.31 -67.01
N PHE A 994 19.61 -33.25 -66.47
CA PHE A 994 20.04 -31.84 -66.66
C PHE A 994 18.92 -30.84 -66.31
N LEU A 995 19.25 -29.87 -65.45
CA LEU A 995 18.70 -28.50 -65.43
C LEU A 995 18.69 -27.90 -66.86
N PRO A 996 17.77 -26.96 -67.21
CA PRO A 996 18.11 -25.54 -67.03
C PRO A 996 16.93 -24.56 -66.84
N ALA A 997 17.29 -23.34 -66.43
CA ALA A 997 16.49 -22.11 -66.42
C ALA A 997 16.07 -21.63 -67.83
N VAL A 998 15.13 -20.66 -67.92
CA VAL A 998 15.10 -19.46 -68.83
C VAL A 998 13.69 -18.80 -68.98
N CYS A 999 13.66 -17.46 -68.75
CA CYS A 999 13.00 -16.31 -69.42
C CYS A 999 11.46 -16.08 -69.63
N VAL A 1000 10.98 -14.93 -69.09
CA VAL A 1000 10.52 -13.63 -69.71
C VAL A 1000 9.28 -13.52 -70.68
N ALA A 1001 8.35 -12.60 -70.29
CA ALA A 1001 7.51 -11.59 -71.04
C ALA A 1001 6.18 -11.96 -71.79
N PRO A 1002 5.30 -10.98 -72.20
CA PRO A 1002 4.94 -9.60 -71.70
C PRO A 1002 3.46 -9.09 -71.86
N SER A 1003 3.22 -7.81 -71.45
CA SER A 1003 2.28 -6.75 -72.00
C SER A 1003 0.82 -6.67 -71.47
N ALA A 1004 0.09 -5.53 -71.42
CA ALA A 1004 0.32 -4.07 -71.43
C ALA A 1004 -1.04 -3.31 -71.19
N ALA A 1005 -0.95 -2.08 -70.66
CA ALA A 1005 -1.77 -0.86 -70.90
C ALA A 1005 -3.25 -0.68 -70.42
N SER A 1006 -3.46 0.38 -69.60
CA SER A 1006 -4.28 1.61 -69.84
C SER A 1006 -5.19 2.06 -68.68
N ALA A 1007 -5.19 3.37 -68.42
CA ALA A 1007 -5.83 4.15 -67.34
C ALA A 1007 -7.16 4.83 -67.82
N PRO A 1008 -7.75 5.86 -67.16
CA PRO A 1008 -8.24 6.08 -65.78
C PRO A 1008 -9.78 6.43 -65.77
N PRO A 1009 -10.31 7.46 -65.03
CA PRO A 1009 -11.14 7.46 -63.79
C PRO A 1009 -12.61 7.98 -64.06
N PRO A 1010 -13.34 8.79 -63.24
CA PRO A 1010 -13.57 8.94 -61.77
C PRO A 1010 -15.09 8.92 -61.40
N MET A 1011 -15.42 9.13 -60.10
CA MET A 1011 -16.54 9.94 -59.55
C MET A 1011 -17.30 9.30 -58.36
N THR A 1012 -17.21 9.99 -57.22
CA THR A 1012 -18.18 10.06 -56.11
C THR A 1012 -19.50 10.74 -56.59
N PRO A 1013 -20.57 11.00 -55.80
CA PRO A 1013 -20.78 10.84 -54.35
C PRO A 1013 -22.22 10.38 -53.93
N LEU A 1014 -22.44 10.36 -52.60
CA LEU A 1014 -23.69 10.70 -51.88
C LEU A 1014 -24.89 9.73 -51.87
N GLY A 1015 -25.33 9.41 -50.65
CA GLY A 1015 -26.72 9.72 -50.28
C GLY A 1015 -27.56 8.58 -49.69
N LEU A 1016 -27.53 8.50 -48.36
CA LEU A 1016 -28.68 8.46 -47.45
C LEU A 1016 -29.79 7.38 -47.58
N THR A 1017 -30.18 6.94 -46.37
CA THR A 1017 -31.53 6.58 -45.90
C THR A 1017 -32.08 5.15 -46.11
N THR A 1018 -31.91 4.36 -45.02
CA THR A 1018 -32.95 3.77 -44.14
C THR A 1018 -34.05 2.86 -44.69
N ILE A 1019 -34.26 1.77 -43.92
CA ILE A 1019 -35.54 1.03 -43.66
C ILE A 1019 -35.97 0.10 -44.82
N ASP A 1020 -36.43 -1.15 -44.67
CA ASP A 1020 -36.83 -1.95 -43.50
C ASP A 1020 -36.70 -3.48 -43.73
N LEU A 1021 -36.61 -4.18 -42.60
CA LEU A 1021 -37.20 -5.47 -42.22
C LEU A 1021 -37.67 -6.52 -43.27
N SER A 1022 -37.22 -7.74 -42.95
CA SER A 1022 -38.00 -8.99 -42.89
C SER A 1022 -38.15 -9.83 -44.16
N LEU A 1023 -37.56 -11.02 -44.09
CA LEU A 1023 -38.16 -12.25 -44.60
C LEU A 1023 -37.83 -13.36 -43.60
N SER A 1024 -38.89 -13.86 -42.98
CA SER A 1024 -39.19 -15.27 -42.70
C SER A 1024 -38.00 -16.25 -42.74
N GLY A 1025 -37.71 -17.04 -41.72
CA GLY A 1025 -38.65 -17.68 -40.83
C GLY A 1025 -38.77 -19.17 -41.17
N VAL A 1026 -38.68 -19.95 -40.11
CA VAL A 1026 -39.51 -21.11 -39.80
C VAL A 1026 -39.05 -22.50 -40.33
N ILE A 1027 -39.00 -23.47 -39.40
CA ILE A 1027 -39.71 -24.78 -39.39
C ILE A 1027 -38.82 -25.99 -39.03
N VAL A 1028 -39.09 -26.50 -37.81
CA VAL A 1028 -39.33 -27.92 -37.40
C VAL A 1028 -38.14 -28.89 -37.51
N GLY A 1029 -37.82 -29.76 -36.55
CA GLY A 1029 -38.54 -30.26 -35.38
C GLY A 1029 -38.44 -31.80 -35.35
N GLY A 1030 -38.20 -32.36 -34.17
CA GLY A 1030 -38.56 -33.74 -33.81
C GLY A 1030 -37.47 -34.82 -33.90
N GLY A 1031 -37.46 -35.69 -32.88
CA GLY A 1031 -37.10 -37.10 -33.07
C GLY A 1031 -36.11 -37.71 -32.07
N THR A 1032 -36.62 -38.17 -30.93
CA THR A 1032 -35.98 -39.06 -29.95
C THR A 1032 -35.53 -40.40 -30.56
N ARG A 1033 -34.34 -40.92 -30.20
CA ARG A 1033 -34.04 -42.37 -30.17
C ARG A 1033 -33.03 -42.74 -29.09
N VAL A 1034 -33.38 -43.81 -28.38
CA VAL A 1034 -32.69 -44.52 -27.31
C VAL A 1034 -31.68 -45.54 -27.88
N CYS A 1035 -30.55 -45.78 -27.19
CA CYS A 1035 -29.94 -47.12 -27.07
C CYS A 1035 -28.90 -47.19 -25.93
N LEU A 1036 -29.16 -48.04 -24.93
CA LEU A 1036 -28.22 -48.63 -23.97
C LEU A 1036 -27.36 -49.70 -24.65
N VAL A 1037 -26.07 -49.88 -24.32
CA VAL A 1037 -25.38 -51.20 -24.24
C VAL A 1037 -24.13 -51.18 -23.32
N ALA A 1038 -24.20 -52.01 -22.27
CA ALA A 1038 -23.22 -52.91 -21.62
C ALA A 1038 -21.87 -52.48 -20.99
N THR A 1039 -21.83 -52.76 -19.69
CA THR A 1039 -20.80 -53.29 -18.79
C THR A 1039 -19.76 -54.28 -19.38
N LEU A 1040 -18.51 -54.18 -18.89
CA LEU A 1040 -17.62 -55.32 -18.57
C LEU A 1040 -16.50 -54.88 -17.58
N ALA A 1041 -16.59 -55.33 -16.33
CA ALA A 1041 -15.47 -55.54 -15.40
C ALA A 1041 -15.11 -57.05 -15.45
N PRO A 1042 -13.96 -57.59 -14.95
CA PRO A 1042 -13.69 -57.64 -13.49
C PRO A 1042 -12.23 -57.89 -12.98
N LYS A 1043 -12.09 -57.90 -11.63
CA LYS A 1043 -11.11 -58.56 -10.70
C LYS A 1043 -9.91 -57.71 -10.22
N LEU A 1044 -9.78 -57.29 -8.95
CA LEU A 1044 -9.71 -57.91 -7.60
C LEU A 1044 -8.39 -58.65 -7.24
N PHE A 1045 -7.57 -57.94 -6.42
CA PHE A 1045 -6.78 -58.36 -5.24
C PHE A 1045 -5.48 -59.21 -5.40
N PRO A 1046 -4.59 -59.29 -4.37
CA PRO A 1046 -3.56 -58.34 -3.86
C PRO A 1046 -2.14 -58.98 -3.80
N TRP A 1047 -1.10 -58.31 -3.27
CA TRP A 1047 -0.21 -58.82 -2.18
C TRP A 1047 1.02 -57.93 -1.91
N ARG A 1048 1.43 -58.01 -0.64
CA ARG A 1048 2.52 -57.34 0.08
C ARG A 1048 3.95 -57.64 -0.43
N SER A 1049 4.79 -56.62 -0.21
CA SER A 1049 6.12 -56.67 0.42
C SER A 1049 7.32 -57.37 -0.25
N THR A 1050 8.48 -56.81 0.11
CA THR A 1050 9.84 -57.39 0.22
C THR A 1050 10.82 -57.22 -0.96
N LEU A 1051 11.84 -56.39 -0.66
CA LEU A 1051 13.28 -56.64 -0.78
C LEU A 1051 13.81 -57.08 -2.16
N SER A 1052 14.71 -56.28 -2.75
CA SER A 1052 16.15 -56.37 -2.43
C SER A 1052 16.98 -55.51 -3.37
N TRP A 1053 17.94 -54.80 -2.77
CA TRP A 1053 19.15 -54.30 -3.39
C TRP A 1053 19.87 -55.40 -4.18
N THR A 1054 20.42 -55.06 -5.36
CA THR A 1054 21.85 -55.21 -5.70
C THR A 1054 22.12 -54.67 -7.12
N ALA A 1055 23.06 -53.74 -7.23
CA ALA A 1055 23.87 -53.43 -8.42
C ALA A 1055 24.74 -54.67 -8.82
N PRO A 1056 25.62 -54.68 -9.84
CA PRO A 1056 26.04 -53.60 -10.76
C PRO A 1056 26.19 -54.00 -12.26
N VAL A 1057 26.34 -53.02 -13.14
CA VAL A 1057 27.54 -52.69 -13.96
C VAL A 1057 27.25 -51.37 -14.68
#